data_AF-A0A2W5TL70-F1
#
_entry.id   AF-A0A2W5TL70-F1
#
_cell.length_a   1.000
_cell.length_b   1.000
_cell.length_c   1.000
_cell.angle_alpha   90.00
_cell.angle_beta   90.00
_cell.angle_gamma   90.00
#
_symmetry.space_group_name_H-M   'P 1'
#
loop_
_entity.id
_entity.type
_entity.pdbx_description
1 polymer ?
#
loop_
_entity_poly.entity_id
_entity_poly.type
_entity_poly.pdbx_seq_one_letter_code
_entity_poly.pdbx_strand_id
1 'polypeptide(L)'
;MSRANFMKWSLLVVLTLLGCGRTKYNPRQDACVFDSDCAEGLRCVNAVCQVFELMDGGYDYGRKRFGEPCDAGAECNSDFCLGGPAGKFCSQVCGSDDAGCPDSYDCKRVPDPSKPDAGMTANLCAIPQPLLCQTCGEDLDCGATGGDRCIKGELDAGFCARDCTFTGCPAQYACEQGQCIPQGRSCDCTPETLGLEKACLGTQNAFGRCLGNQRCQADGGFTACLAPDALEETCNGADDDCNGRIDDLMPGECTKTVGNVTCRGPQVCFATAGLVCTARDPAAEACNYEDDDCDGQVDEDFRPARGLYSTRAHCGACNNDCSKIIAHAVNTTCDISDDVPSCHVTQCEPGFFPFEDGTMCLQLPDTLCSPCQVDGDCVGPGSRCLTVDGAKVCGRDCSASSAYPPGCPGGYSCQAVPGGANQCVPTTGTCSCRAQTIGTTRACRITGGAMTCNGFETCAASGAGPAWSTCDVSTFNPEICDGRDNNCDQRVDEGFLNQATGRYEATAHCGFCNNDCSKYFSATLQHTTGVCDLAPAMPRCTMGPCLTEVVGGTTFEWVNVNADSSDGCECRRVHGNTTTDLPDRLPATGNAASWVDENCDGIDGVISDAIFVSTSAAPGGNGTRTAPLQTIAAGVAAQQAQNKRYVLVAGGLYRENVRLFDGAQIFGGYSADFLKRDPRLYTTTWQGVQPTANAIAPVHAESLGVAGAARETVISGFTIAGWDATTNVAPGAAGFASIAVFLQSVGPRFVLQGNDIVAGRGGTGGRGGTGTQGFGRQAIGGTTLNGLVGVNSQFFSSGNCNPSNHRIGGAAGTNGQCGGSDGTAGGNVVCPVYTFAGNQGAQQMYAAQPPSSRNGAGGFDWSFDTLSSPGCNHVTESGFPSTIQPHDGEDGRPGADGISGSGGAGATTRARFGSFSGGRWVASPTAASSGQPGLTAQGGGGGGAGGGVARFTAGGCQGWEIGATGGGAGAGGCGGSGGNAGGAGGGSFAIVISALVPNTALPSILNNRIQRGAGGNGGDGGFGGPGGLGGSGGFGGIAARWSSSVGGKGGEGGNGGPGGGGGGGAGGPSFGVVSFNVPLGGLSTTNTFLTATFVDTAGPGGAGGSSPGSMTSSGTAGARGAFANTQALTSCSPACAGTCDANGVCIPN
;
A
#
# COMPACT_ATOMS: atom_id res chain seq x y z
N MET A 1 -24.06 -82.33 6.60
CA MET A 1 -24.58 -82.91 7.87
C MET A 1 -25.37 -81.84 8.61
N SER A 2 -26.35 -82.26 9.44
CA SER A 2 -27.04 -81.53 10.54
C SER A 2 -26.78 -80.02 10.68
N ARG A 3 -27.74 -79.13 10.34
CA ARG A 3 -28.80 -78.56 11.22
C ARG A 3 -28.31 -77.74 12.43
N ALA A 4 -28.80 -76.51 12.53
CA ALA A 4 -29.00 -75.75 13.77
C ALA A 4 -30.49 -75.34 13.87
N ASN A 5 -31.02 -75.09 15.08
CA ASN A 5 -32.45 -74.85 15.30
C ASN A 5 -32.71 -73.75 16.36
N PHE A 6 -33.85 -73.06 16.23
CA PHE A 6 -34.50 -72.12 17.19
C PHE A 6 -34.43 -72.56 18.69
N MET A 7 -34.57 -71.71 19.74
CA MET A 7 -35.71 -70.83 20.08
C MET A 7 -35.57 -70.13 21.48
N LYS A 8 -36.38 -69.08 21.77
CA LYS A 8 -36.82 -68.53 23.11
C LYS A 8 -35.77 -67.78 23.98
N TRP A 9 -36.06 -66.69 24.74
CA TRP A 9 -37.16 -66.23 25.66
C TRP A 9 -37.15 -66.90 27.06
N SER A 10 -37.32 -66.25 28.23
CA SER A 10 -37.44 -64.83 28.69
C SER A 10 -37.42 -64.73 30.26
N LEU A 11 -37.60 -63.52 30.86
CA LEU A 11 -37.81 -63.19 32.31
C LEU A 11 -36.56 -63.32 33.23
N LEU A 12 -36.39 -62.67 34.41
CA LEU A 12 -37.20 -61.79 35.32
C LEU A 12 -36.21 -60.70 35.92
N VAL A 13 -36.36 -59.82 36.95
CA VAL A 13 -37.21 -59.58 38.16
C VAL A 13 -37.36 -58.04 38.43
N VAL A 14 -37.60 -57.60 39.69
CA VAL A 14 -38.05 -56.24 40.16
C VAL A 14 -37.30 -55.82 41.44
N LEU A 15 -36.97 -54.52 41.68
CA LEU A 15 -37.19 -53.80 42.98
C LEU A 15 -36.86 -52.27 43.03
N THR A 16 -37.85 -51.47 43.47
CA THR A 16 -37.86 -50.20 44.27
C THR A 16 -36.71 -49.17 44.36
N LEU A 17 -36.97 -47.97 43.80
CA LEU A 17 -37.11 -46.62 44.46
C LEU A 17 -36.03 -45.91 45.34
N LEU A 18 -35.86 -44.61 45.02
CA LEU A 18 -35.47 -43.42 45.82
C LEU A 18 -34.00 -43.16 46.23
N GLY A 19 -33.53 -41.95 45.91
CA GLY A 19 -32.27 -41.33 46.40
C GLY A 19 -31.59 -40.44 45.35
N CYS A 20 -31.33 -39.15 45.65
CA CYS A 20 -30.72 -38.22 44.69
C CYS A 20 -29.20 -38.16 44.79
N GLY A 21 -28.49 -38.18 43.65
CA GLY A 21 -27.05 -37.89 43.59
C GLY A 21 -26.43 -37.97 42.19
N ARG A 22 -25.84 -36.86 41.72
CA ARG A 22 -24.74 -36.86 40.73
C ARG A 22 -23.43 -37.04 41.53
N THR A 23 -22.32 -37.64 41.07
CA THR A 23 -21.90 -38.09 39.73
C THR A 23 -21.16 -39.44 39.80
N LYS A 24 -21.20 -40.22 38.71
CA LYS A 24 -20.05 -40.86 38.02
C LYS A 24 -20.56 -41.87 36.99
N TYR A 25 -20.52 -41.51 35.71
CA TYR A 25 -20.60 -42.50 34.63
C TYR A 25 -19.19 -42.68 34.08
N ASN A 26 -18.71 -43.93 34.03
CA ASN A 26 -17.46 -44.29 33.40
C ASN A 26 -17.80 -44.81 31.99
N PRO A 27 -17.47 -44.10 30.90
CA PRO A 27 -17.83 -44.54 29.57
C PRO A 27 -17.11 -45.86 29.24
N ARG A 28 -17.86 -46.85 28.76
CA ARG A 28 -17.24 -47.99 28.09
C ARG A 28 -16.75 -47.54 26.72
N GLN A 29 -15.54 -47.95 26.38
CA GLN A 29 -14.98 -47.81 25.04
C GLN A 29 -15.51 -48.97 24.20
N ASP A 30 -16.65 -48.77 23.54
CA ASP A 30 -17.16 -49.73 22.57
C ASP A 30 -16.34 -49.63 21.27
N ALA A 31 -16.04 -50.79 20.69
CA ALA A 31 -15.18 -50.92 19.53
C ALA A 31 -15.96 -50.91 18.21
N CYS A 32 -15.36 -50.34 17.17
CA CYS A 32 -16.02 -50.01 15.91
C CYS A 32 -15.09 -50.20 14.70
N VAL A 33 -15.65 -50.18 13.50
CA VAL A 33 -14.91 -50.12 12.22
C VAL A 33 -15.34 -48.91 11.38
N PHE A 34 -16.59 -48.47 11.51
CA PHE A 34 -17.17 -47.33 10.82
C PHE A 34 -17.95 -46.42 11.81
N ASP A 35 -18.15 -45.14 11.45
CA ASP A 35 -18.93 -44.18 12.26
C ASP A 35 -20.36 -44.68 12.56
N SER A 36 -20.93 -45.51 11.68
CA SER A 36 -22.26 -46.15 11.86
C SER A 36 -22.33 -47.17 12.99
N ASP A 37 -21.19 -47.65 13.48
CA ASP A 37 -21.11 -48.63 14.58
C ASP A 37 -21.15 -47.92 15.95
N CYS A 38 -21.08 -46.59 15.94
CA CYS A 38 -21.07 -45.75 17.13
C CYS A 38 -22.45 -45.13 17.42
N ALA A 39 -22.72 -44.86 18.70
CA ALA A 39 -23.94 -44.18 19.12
C ALA A 39 -23.99 -42.73 18.60
N GLU A 40 -25.20 -42.23 18.37
CA GLU A 40 -25.47 -40.89 17.82
C GLU A 40 -24.76 -39.78 18.62
N GLY A 41 -23.85 -39.05 17.95
CA GLY A 41 -22.95 -38.06 18.57
C GLY A 41 -21.49 -38.52 18.79
N LEU A 42 -21.17 -39.78 18.50
CA LEU A 42 -19.81 -40.34 18.52
C LEU A 42 -19.32 -40.70 17.11
N ARG A 43 -18.01 -40.72 16.89
CA ARG A 43 -17.35 -41.23 15.66
C ARG A 43 -16.38 -42.36 15.98
N CYS A 44 -16.06 -43.17 14.97
CA CYS A 44 -15.11 -44.26 15.10
C CYS A 44 -13.67 -43.79 14.87
N VAL A 45 -12.86 -43.70 15.93
CA VAL A 45 -11.47 -43.24 15.87
C VAL A 45 -10.56 -44.32 16.45
N ASN A 46 -9.63 -44.83 15.65
CA ASN A 46 -8.72 -45.94 16.00
C ASN A 46 -9.47 -47.17 16.56
N ALA A 47 -10.57 -47.54 15.89
CA ALA A 47 -11.46 -48.64 16.24
C ALA A 47 -12.17 -48.52 17.62
N VAL A 48 -12.28 -47.30 18.16
CA VAL A 48 -13.06 -47.00 19.38
C VAL A 48 -13.97 -45.80 19.13
N CYS A 49 -15.21 -45.84 19.65
CA CYS A 49 -16.15 -44.72 19.56
C CYS A 49 -15.76 -43.56 20.50
N GLN A 50 -15.62 -42.35 19.95
CA GLN A 50 -15.16 -41.15 20.66
C GLN A 50 -16.06 -39.93 20.37
N VAL A 51 -16.15 -39.01 21.32
CA VAL A 51 -16.91 -37.74 21.15
C VAL A 51 -16.16 -36.85 20.18
N PHE A 52 -16.84 -36.40 19.13
CA PHE A 52 -16.29 -35.47 18.16
C PHE A 52 -16.73 -34.04 18.50
N GLU A 53 -16.04 -33.41 19.45
CA GLU A 53 -16.23 -31.97 19.69
C GLU A 53 -15.79 -31.18 18.46
N LEU A 54 -16.61 -30.22 18.06
CA LEU A 54 -16.37 -29.40 16.87
C LEU A 54 -15.28 -28.36 17.18
N MET A 55 -14.10 -28.55 16.61
CA MET A 55 -13.41 -27.39 16.03
C MET A 55 -14.10 -27.07 14.71
N ASP A 56 -14.56 -25.83 14.54
CA ASP A 56 -15.33 -25.39 13.38
C ASP A 56 -14.48 -25.31 12.10
N GLY A 57 -14.24 -26.47 11.50
CA GLY A 57 -13.64 -26.63 10.18
C GLY A 57 -14.66 -26.47 9.04
N GLY A 58 -15.33 -25.31 8.99
CA GLY A 58 -16.28 -24.99 7.94
C GLY A 58 -15.58 -24.87 6.57
N TYR A 59 -15.93 -25.73 5.61
CA TYR A 59 -15.55 -25.54 4.20
C TYR A 59 -16.38 -24.40 3.59
N ASP A 60 -15.96 -23.18 3.85
CA ASP A 60 -16.66 -21.96 3.43
C ASP A 60 -16.49 -21.72 1.92
N TYR A 61 -17.54 -21.98 1.15
CA TYR A 61 -17.63 -21.66 -0.27
C TYR A 61 -18.14 -20.22 -0.49
N GLY A 62 -17.47 -19.25 0.13
CA GLY A 62 -17.77 -17.82 0.03
C GLY A 62 -16.63 -16.90 0.50
N ARG A 63 -15.82 -17.35 1.46
CA ARG A 63 -14.72 -16.57 2.04
C ARG A 63 -13.53 -16.30 1.10
N LYS A 64 -13.03 -15.07 1.22
CA LYS A 64 -11.92 -14.45 0.53
C LYS A 64 -10.55 -14.88 1.08
N ARG A 65 -9.53 -14.93 0.24
CA ARG A 65 -8.17 -15.43 0.55
C ARG A 65 -7.24 -14.31 0.98
N PHE A 66 -6.07 -14.68 1.51
CA PHE A 66 -5.01 -13.74 1.84
C PHE A 66 -4.71 -12.78 0.67
N GLY A 67 -4.71 -11.47 0.95
CA GLY A 67 -4.51 -10.38 -0.02
C GLY A 67 -5.78 -9.93 -0.78
N GLU A 68 -6.93 -10.61 -0.66
CA GLU A 68 -8.16 -10.22 -1.36
C GLU A 68 -8.93 -9.09 -0.61
N PRO A 69 -9.55 -8.11 -1.30
CA PRO A 69 -10.21 -6.97 -0.65
C PRO A 69 -11.47 -7.34 0.15
N CYS A 70 -11.57 -6.87 1.40
CA CYS A 70 -12.63 -7.21 2.35
C CYS A 70 -13.22 -5.99 3.07
N ASP A 71 -14.48 -6.05 3.47
CA ASP A 71 -15.13 -5.02 4.28
C ASP A 71 -15.12 -5.37 5.79
N ALA A 72 -15.15 -6.66 6.12
CA ALA A 72 -15.16 -7.18 7.49
C ALA A 72 -14.44 -8.53 7.62
N GLY A 73 -13.99 -8.87 8.83
CA GLY A 73 -13.22 -10.09 9.13
C GLY A 73 -13.90 -11.39 8.68
N ALA A 74 -15.21 -11.53 8.91
CA ALA A 74 -16.00 -12.70 8.56
C ALA A 74 -16.06 -13.01 7.05
N GLU A 75 -15.65 -12.09 6.18
CA GLU A 75 -15.49 -12.35 4.75
C GLU A 75 -14.21 -13.13 4.42
N CYS A 76 -13.25 -13.23 5.34
CA CYS A 76 -11.93 -13.81 5.12
C CYS A 76 -11.84 -15.26 5.61
N ASN A 77 -11.07 -16.09 4.91
CA ASN A 77 -10.75 -17.47 5.31
C ASN A 77 -9.98 -17.57 6.65
N SER A 78 -9.48 -16.44 7.13
CA SER A 78 -8.73 -16.27 8.37
C SER A 78 -9.51 -15.56 9.48
N ASP A 79 -10.75 -15.12 9.21
CA ASP A 79 -11.51 -14.15 10.01
C ASP A 79 -10.84 -12.75 10.19
N PHE A 80 -9.71 -12.49 9.51
CA PHE A 80 -8.93 -11.27 9.68
C PHE A 80 -8.94 -10.38 8.44
N CYS A 81 -9.52 -9.19 8.58
CA CYS A 81 -9.58 -8.14 7.56
C CYS A 81 -8.83 -6.89 8.09
N LEU A 82 -7.72 -6.50 7.46
CA LEU A 82 -6.87 -5.39 7.88
C LEU A 82 -6.93 -4.22 6.90
N GLY A 83 -6.72 -3.00 7.40
CA GLY A 83 -6.52 -1.82 6.55
C GLY A 83 -5.14 -1.77 5.90
N GLY A 84 -5.08 -1.26 4.66
CA GLY A 84 -3.85 -0.89 3.96
C GLY A 84 -4.11 0.25 2.96
N PRO A 85 -3.08 0.78 2.28
CA PRO A 85 -3.22 1.94 1.40
C PRO A 85 -4.17 1.73 0.21
N ALA A 86 -4.25 0.49 -0.29
CA ALA A 86 -5.16 0.09 -1.36
C ALA A 86 -6.58 -0.27 -0.87
N GLY A 87 -6.91 0.06 0.38
CA GLY A 87 -8.14 -0.36 1.06
C GLY A 87 -7.91 -1.55 2.00
N LYS A 88 -9.00 -2.11 2.52
CA LYS A 88 -8.97 -3.26 3.43
C LYS A 88 -8.75 -4.57 2.67
N PHE A 89 -7.94 -5.47 3.21
CA PHE A 89 -7.58 -6.77 2.62
C PHE A 89 -7.55 -7.89 3.67
N CYS A 90 -7.81 -9.12 3.24
CA CYS A 90 -7.77 -10.29 4.11
C CYS A 90 -6.32 -10.64 4.49
N SER A 91 -6.05 -10.69 5.79
CA SER A 91 -4.74 -11.04 6.35
C SER A 91 -4.71 -12.50 6.82
N GLN A 92 -3.60 -12.95 7.44
CA GLN A 92 -3.44 -14.27 8.04
C GLN A 92 -2.51 -14.21 9.27
N VAL A 93 -2.60 -15.21 10.15
CA VAL A 93 -1.73 -15.33 11.33
C VAL A 93 -0.29 -15.64 10.93
N CYS A 94 0.67 -15.08 11.67
CA CYS A 94 2.10 -15.26 11.43
C CYS A 94 2.90 -15.36 12.74
N GLY A 95 4.11 -15.93 12.65
CA GLY A 95 5.03 -16.03 13.79
C GLY A 95 4.89 -17.29 14.64
N SER A 96 4.36 -18.38 14.06
CA SER A 96 4.61 -19.76 14.51
C SER A 96 5.46 -20.49 13.46
N ASP A 97 6.08 -21.62 13.82
CA ASP A 97 7.23 -22.21 13.11
C ASP A 97 6.99 -22.62 11.64
N ASP A 98 5.72 -22.73 11.20
CA ASP A 98 5.33 -23.03 9.81
C ASP A 98 4.62 -21.83 9.08
N ALA A 99 4.47 -20.68 9.74
CA ALA A 99 3.61 -19.56 9.28
C ALA A 99 4.37 -18.24 9.10
N GLY A 100 5.09 -18.12 7.97
CA GLY A 100 5.64 -16.86 7.46
C GLY A 100 4.63 -16.03 6.65
N CYS A 101 4.88 -14.73 6.56
CA CYS A 101 4.15 -13.87 5.62
C CYS A 101 4.74 -14.00 4.20
N PRO A 102 3.92 -13.92 3.13
CA PRO A 102 4.44 -13.88 1.76
C PRO A 102 5.31 -12.64 1.50
N ASP A 103 6.20 -12.73 0.51
CA ASP A 103 7.00 -11.59 0.03
C ASP A 103 6.11 -10.35 -0.16
N SER A 104 6.58 -9.18 0.28
CA SER A 104 5.85 -7.90 0.40
C SER A 104 4.83 -7.76 1.54
N TYR A 105 4.80 -8.68 2.52
CA TYR A 105 4.05 -8.51 3.78
C TYR A 105 4.94 -8.72 5.02
N ASP A 106 4.87 -7.78 5.96
CA ASP A 106 5.49 -7.87 7.28
C ASP A 106 4.55 -8.61 8.25
N CYS A 107 5.09 -9.47 9.12
CA CYS A 107 4.34 -9.93 10.28
C CYS A 107 4.30 -8.81 11.33
N LYS A 108 3.11 -8.34 11.70
CA LYS A 108 2.90 -7.25 12.68
C LYS A 108 1.95 -7.70 13.79
N ARG A 109 2.13 -7.18 15.01
CA ARG A 109 1.10 -7.26 16.04
C ARG A 109 0.08 -6.15 15.82
N VAL A 110 -1.21 -6.50 15.79
CA VAL A 110 -2.31 -5.56 15.53
C VAL A 110 -3.50 -5.86 16.46
N PRO A 111 -4.41 -4.90 16.71
CA PRO A 111 -5.68 -5.16 17.39
C PRO A 111 -6.47 -6.26 16.66
N ASP A 112 -7.02 -7.24 17.39
CA ASP A 112 -7.75 -8.39 16.82
C ASP A 112 -9.03 -7.92 16.10
N PRO A 113 -9.11 -7.94 14.75
CA PRO A 113 -10.27 -7.46 14.01
C PRO A 113 -11.54 -8.29 14.26
N SER A 114 -11.41 -9.50 14.81
CA SER A 114 -12.53 -10.36 15.19
C SER A 114 -13.09 -10.04 16.59
N LYS A 115 -12.38 -9.26 17.41
CA LYS A 115 -12.73 -8.94 18.81
C LYS A 115 -12.43 -7.49 19.21
N PRO A 116 -12.97 -6.48 18.50
CA PRO A 116 -12.65 -5.07 18.73
C PRO A 116 -12.89 -4.61 20.18
N ASP A 117 -13.97 -5.06 20.82
CA ASP A 117 -14.35 -4.65 22.18
C ASP A 117 -13.49 -5.30 23.29
N ALA A 118 -12.62 -6.26 22.96
CA ALA A 118 -11.91 -7.09 23.94
C ALA A 118 -10.48 -6.63 24.26
N GLY A 119 -9.94 -5.64 23.53
CA GLY A 119 -8.55 -5.18 23.69
C GLY A 119 -7.48 -6.24 23.37
N MET A 120 -7.87 -7.31 22.67
CA MET A 120 -6.97 -8.40 22.29
C MET A 120 -6.15 -8.03 21.04
N THR A 121 -4.96 -8.62 20.90
CA THR A 121 -4.06 -8.39 19.75
C THR A 121 -3.67 -9.72 19.11
N ALA A 122 -3.60 -9.74 17.78
CA ALA A 122 -3.17 -10.88 16.98
C ALA A 122 -1.88 -10.53 16.21
N ASN A 123 -1.03 -11.53 15.94
CA ASN A 123 0.11 -11.38 15.04
C ASN A 123 -0.37 -11.69 13.61
N LEU A 124 -0.47 -10.67 12.74
CA LEU A 124 -1.07 -10.75 11.42
C LEU A 124 -0.17 -10.15 10.33
N CYS A 125 -0.24 -10.69 9.11
CA CYS A 125 0.53 -10.19 7.96
C CYS A 125 -0.04 -8.86 7.42
N ALA A 126 0.70 -7.77 7.59
CA ALA A 126 0.34 -6.43 7.12
C ALA A 126 1.26 -5.97 5.98
N ILE A 127 0.81 -5.04 5.14
CA ILE A 127 1.66 -4.45 4.09
C ILE A 127 2.68 -3.53 4.81
N PRO A 128 4.00 -3.72 4.65
CA PRO A 128 5.00 -2.86 5.25
C PRO A 128 4.87 -1.45 4.68
N GLN A 129 4.74 -0.46 5.56
CA GLN A 129 4.73 0.95 5.20
C GLN A 129 6.07 1.57 5.59
N PRO A 130 6.89 2.05 4.63
CA PRO A 130 8.17 2.72 4.93
C PRO A 130 7.93 4.17 5.37
N LEU A 131 7.08 4.37 6.37
CA LEU A 131 6.67 5.68 6.90
C LEU A 131 7.53 6.15 8.09
N LEU A 132 8.54 5.37 8.50
CA LEU A 132 9.43 5.74 9.61
C LEU A 132 10.04 7.14 9.35
N CYS A 133 9.89 8.05 10.31
CA CYS A 133 10.28 9.46 10.21
C CYS A 133 9.57 10.30 9.12
N GLN A 134 8.41 9.87 8.61
CA GLN A 134 7.45 10.80 7.98
C GLN A 134 6.74 11.65 9.04
N THR A 135 6.31 12.85 8.66
CA THR A 135 5.51 13.74 9.52
C THR A 135 4.06 13.27 9.63
N CYS A 136 3.44 13.47 10.81
CA CYS A 136 2.10 12.99 11.11
C CYS A 136 1.29 13.95 12.00
N GLY A 137 -0.02 13.91 11.81
CA GLY A 137 -1.03 14.54 12.67
C GLY A 137 -1.65 13.56 13.67
N GLU A 138 -1.72 12.25 13.38
CA GLU A 138 -2.26 11.20 14.26
C GLU A 138 -1.70 9.80 13.94
N ASP A 139 -1.88 8.83 14.85
CA ASP A 139 -1.32 7.46 14.72
C ASP A 139 -1.75 6.75 13.42
N LEU A 140 -2.94 7.10 12.90
CA LEU A 140 -3.49 6.55 11.66
C LEU A 140 -2.71 6.98 10.42
N ASP A 141 -2.00 8.13 10.45
CA ASP A 141 -1.10 8.55 9.37
C ASP A 141 0.12 7.64 9.24
N CYS A 142 0.51 6.98 10.35
CA CYS A 142 1.71 6.17 10.46
C CYS A 142 1.47 4.68 10.16
N GLY A 143 0.22 4.22 10.32
CA GLY A 143 -0.18 2.89 9.91
C GLY A 143 -1.64 2.60 10.23
N ALA A 144 -2.38 2.07 9.25
CA ALA A 144 -3.79 1.67 9.36
C ALA A 144 -4.08 0.54 10.37
N THR A 145 -3.07 0.11 11.15
CA THR A 145 -3.12 -0.89 12.21
C THR A 145 -3.06 -0.29 13.63
N GLY A 146 -2.63 0.97 13.78
CA GLY A 146 -2.37 1.61 15.08
C GLY A 146 -1.19 1.01 15.87
N GLY A 147 -0.38 0.15 15.25
CA GLY A 147 0.85 -0.40 15.84
C GLY A 147 2.03 0.57 15.70
N ASP A 148 2.22 1.10 14.49
CA ASP A 148 3.13 2.22 14.20
C ASP A 148 2.44 3.52 14.63
N ARG A 149 3.10 4.41 15.40
CA ARG A 149 2.48 5.56 16.07
C ARG A 149 3.06 6.91 15.68
N CYS A 150 2.24 7.96 15.83
CA CYS A 150 2.64 9.34 15.67
C CYS A 150 3.20 9.88 17.00
N ILE A 151 4.53 9.88 17.12
CA ILE A 151 5.22 10.35 18.31
C ILE A 151 5.26 11.87 18.30
N LYS A 152 4.57 12.48 19.27
CA LYS A 152 4.43 13.93 19.42
C LYS A 152 5.11 14.41 20.70
N GLY A 153 5.73 15.58 20.64
CA GLY A 153 6.13 16.33 21.83
C GLY A 153 7.58 16.20 22.28
N GLU A 154 8.44 15.51 21.53
CA GLU A 154 9.90 15.51 21.76
C GLU A 154 10.69 16.24 20.65
N LEU A 155 10.11 16.42 19.46
CA LEU A 155 10.75 17.01 18.27
C LEU A 155 9.74 17.85 17.46
N ASP A 156 10.25 18.71 16.57
CA ASP A 156 9.55 19.88 16.02
C ASP A 156 8.30 19.61 15.14
N ALA A 157 8.08 18.36 14.74
CA ALA A 157 6.81 17.88 14.23
C ALA A 157 6.54 16.46 14.77
N GLY A 158 5.26 16.07 14.84
CA GLY A 158 4.91 14.68 15.11
C GLY A 158 5.51 13.78 14.03
N PHE A 159 6.20 12.70 14.41
CA PHE A 159 6.82 11.79 13.46
C PHE A 159 6.35 10.35 13.65
N CYS A 160 6.29 9.60 12.55
CA CYS A 160 5.91 8.21 12.57
C CYS A 160 7.05 7.32 13.06
N ALA A 161 6.83 6.67 14.21
CA ALA A 161 7.66 5.61 14.73
C ALA A 161 7.05 4.24 14.41
N ARG A 162 7.91 3.24 14.23
CA ARG A 162 7.51 1.86 13.89
C ARG A 162 7.40 0.98 15.15
N ASP A 163 6.44 0.07 15.24
CA ASP A 163 6.39 -0.93 16.32
C ASP A 163 7.70 -1.74 16.35
N CYS A 164 8.37 -1.68 17.49
CA CYS A 164 9.66 -2.33 17.74
C CYS A 164 9.55 -3.60 18.58
N THR A 165 8.37 -3.88 19.16
CA THR A 165 8.14 -5.04 20.03
C THR A 165 8.23 -6.37 19.30
N PHE A 166 8.09 -6.34 17.97
CA PHE A 166 8.09 -7.52 17.11
C PHE A 166 9.24 -7.52 16.07
N THR A 167 9.54 -6.38 15.45
CA THR A 167 10.66 -6.24 14.51
C THR A 167 11.67 -5.22 15.05
N GLY A 168 12.83 -5.72 15.50
CA GLY A 168 13.92 -4.89 16.02
C GLY A 168 14.25 -3.71 15.10
N CYS A 169 14.56 -2.57 15.72
CA CYS A 169 14.71 -1.30 15.00
C CYS A 169 15.87 -1.28 14.00
N PRO A 170 15.83 -0.39 12.99
CA PRO A 170 16.99 -0.13 12.14
C PRO A 170 18.21 0.32 12.95
N ALA A 171 19.39 0.31 12.31
CA ALA A 171 20.58 0.96 12.89
C ALA A 171 20.27 2.43 13.22
N GLN A 172 20.84 2.94 14.31
CA GLN A 172 20.55 4.27 14.90
C GLN A 172 19.11 4.49 15.40
N TYR A 173 18.29 3.44 15.59
CA TYR A 173 16.99 3.54 16.27
C TYR A 173 16.92 2.65 17.52
N ALA A 174 16.35 3.17 18.61
CA ALA A 174 16.12 2.47 19.86
C ALA A 174 14.66 2.03 19.99
N CYS A 175 14.44 0.89 20.66
CA CYS A 175 13.10 0.38 20.95
C CYS A 175 12.61 0.95 22.30
N GLU A 176 11.96 2.11 22.27
CA GLU A 176 11.45 2.81 23.45
C GLU A 176 9.92 2.77 23.50
N GLN A 177 9.35 2.38 24.65
CA GLN A 177 7.90 2.24 24.85
C GLN A 177 7.16 1.35 23.81
N GLY A 178 7.90 0.49 23.09
CA GLY A 178 7.38 -0.34 22.01
C GLY A 178 7.41 0.31 20.62
N GLN A 179 8.10 1.45 20.46
CA GLN A 179 8.25 2.18 19.19
C GLN A 179 9.73 2.42 18.84
N CYS A 180 10.06 2.46 17.56
CA CYS A 180 11.40 2.80 17.07
C CYS A 180 11.61 4.31 17.06
N ILE A 181 12.24 4.82 18.12
CA ILE A 181 12.65 6.21 18.27
C ILE A 181 14.10 6.35 17.75
N PRO A 182 14.47 7.41 16.99
CA PRO A 182 15.86 7.65 16.64
C PRO A 182 16.74 7.76 17.89
N GLN A 183 17.92 7.14 17.91
CA GLN A 183 18.78 7.06 19.10
C GLN A 183 19.25 8.43 19.58
N GLY A 184 19.68 9.29 18.65
CA GLY A 184 19.98 10.69 18.93
C GLY A 184 18.77 11.63 18.87
N ARG A 185 17.53 11.09 18.83
CA ARG A 185 16.26 11.84 18.75
C ARG A 185 16.28 12.92 17.67
N SER A 186 16.38 12.51 16.40
CA SER A 186 16.08 13.36 15.25
C SER A 186 15.68 12.50 14.04
N CYS A 187 14.80 13.03 13.18
CA CYS A 187 14.52 12.47 11.86
C CYS A 187 15.35 13.13 10.75
N ASP A 188 15.92 14.31 10.99
CA ASP A 188 16.73 15.08 10.03
C ASP A 188 18.24 14.75 10.12
N CYS A 189 18.65 13.97 11.13
CA CYS A 189 20.02 13.49 11.31
C CYS A 189 20.16 11.99 11.00
N THR A 190 20.62 11.68 9.78
CA THR A 190 20.84 10.32 9.27
C THR A 190 22.32 10.12 8.89
N PRO A 191 22.78 8.91 8.53
CA PRO A 191 24.14 8.70 8.02
C PRO A 191 24.50 9.57 6.81
N GLU A 192 23.50 9.96 6.01
CA GLU A 192 23.62 10.79 4.81
C GLU A 192 23.71 12.29 5.13
N THR A 193 23.19 12.74 6.29
CA THR A 193 23.21 14.16 6.71
C THR A 193 24.25 14.47 7.80
N LEU A 194 25.19 13.55 8.06
CA LEU A 194 26.24 13.73 9.07
C LEU A 194 27.02 15.04 8.89
N GLY A 195 27.06 15.85 9.94
CA GLY A 195 27.71 17.15 9.96
C GLY A 195 26.84 18.33 9.52
N LEU A 196 25.60 18.11 9.05
CA LEU A 196 24.59 19.14 8.82
C LEU A 196 24.41 20.02 10.06
N GLU A 197 24.28 21.33 9.88
CA GLU A 197 24.01 22.29 10.96
C GLU A 197 22.66 22.96 10.76
N LYS A 198 21.90 23.12 11.85
CA LYS A 198 20.69 23.94 11.89
C LYS A 198 20.73 24.95 13.03
N ALA A 199 20.07 26.09 12.84
CA ALA A 199 19.93 27.11 13.87
C ALA A 199 18.99 26.62 14.99
N CYS A 200 19.27 27.03 16.23
CA CYS A 200 18.50 26.69 17.41
C CYS A 200 18.39 27.89 18.35
N LEU A 201 17.45 27.83 19.29
CA LEU A 201 17.26 28.81 20.34
C LEU A 201 17.49 28.14 21.70
N GLY A 202 18.37 28.71 22.52
CA GLY A 202 18.78 28.18 23.83
C GLY A 202 17.66 28.18 24.88
N THR A 203 18.03 28.00 26.16
CA THR A 203 17.07 28.09 27.26
C THR A 203 16.50 29.51 27.33
N GLN A 204 15.17 29.65 27.49
CA GLN A 204 14.60 30.93 27.86
C GLN A 204 14.57 31.08 29.38
N ASN A 205 15.05 32.21 29.88
CA ASN A 205 15.06 32.52 31.31
C ASN A 205 14.49 33.93 31.57
N ALA A 206 14.89 34.58 32.67
CA ALA A 206 14.37 35.87 33.08
C ALA A 206 14.95 37.06 32.28
N PHE A 207 16.08 36.86 31.60
CA PHE A 207 16.81 37.92 30.89
C PHE A 207 16.52 37.85 29.38
N GLY A 208 16.67 36.68 28.76
CA GLY A 208 16.32 36.49 27.36
C GLY A 208 16.40 35.06 26.86
N ARG A 209 16.76 34.89 25.58
CA ARG A 209 16.89 33.59 24.89
C ARG A 209 17.82 33.68 23.69
N CYS A 210 19.07 33.28 23.87
CA CYS A 210 20.11 33.36 22.84
C CYS A 210 19.91 32.38 21.67
N LEU A 211 20.47 32.74 20.50
CA LEU A 211 20.60 31.88 19.33
C LEU A 211 21.88 31.02 19.43
N GLY A 212 21.86 29.86 18.77
CA GLY A 212 23.02 28.98 18.61
C GLY A 212 22.86 28.04 17.42
N ASN A 213 23.80 27.10 17.27
CA ASN A 213 23.73 26.02 16.29
C ASN A 213 23.60 24.64 16.94
N GLN A 214 23.01 23.70 16.20
CA GLN A 214 23.12 22.27 16.47
C GLN A 214 23.76 21.58 15.26
N ARG A 215 24.58 20.55 15.50
CA ARG A 215 25.23 19.76 14.45
C ARG A 215 24.78 18.29 14.52
N CYS A 216 24.47 17.69 13.37
CA CYS A 216 24.17 16.26 13.27
C CYS A 216 25.42 15.40 13.52
N GLN A 217 25.32 14.42 14.42
CA GLN A 217 26.39 13.54 14.90
C GLN A 217 26.15 12.06 14.54
N ALA A 218 27.20 11.24 14.71
CA ALA A 218 27.24 9.84 14.28
C ALA A 218 26.30 8.88 15.04
N ASP A 219 25.66 9.34 16.12
CA ASP A 219 24.61 8.65 16.87
C ASP A 219 23.19 8.86 16.30
N GLY A 220 23.06 9.66 15.22
CA GLY A 220 21.76 10.02 14.64
C GLY A 220 21.07 11.16 15.40
N GLY A 221 21.83 11.98 16.13
CA GLY A 221 21.32 13.12 16.89
C GLY A 221 21.91 14.45 16.46
N PHE A 222 21.12 15.50 16.64
CA PHE A 222 21.67 16.85 16.71
C PHE A 222 22.28 17.06 18.10
N THR A 223 23.44 17.74 18.17
CA THR A 223 23.99 18.19 19.46
C THR A 223 22.94 18.97 20.27
N ALA A 224 23.13 19.06 21.59
CA ALA A 224 22.46 20.12 22.36
C ALA A 224 22.68 21.49 21.68
N CYS A 225 21.71 22.40 21.82
CA CYS A 225 21.80 23.74 21.24
C CYS A 225 23.02 24.46 21.83
N LEU A 226 24.00 24.79 20.99
CA LEU A 226 25.22 25.49 21.38
C LEU A 226 24.98 27.01 21.45
N ALA A 227 23.92 27.39 22.15
CA ALA A 227 23.64 28.75 22.56
C ALA A 227 24.10 28.94 24.02
N PRO A 228 24.65 30.10 24.40
CA PRO A 228 24.75 30.45 25.82
C PRO A 228 23.35 30.57 26.44
N ASP A 229 23.25 30.37 27.76
CA ASP A 229 22.09 30.86 28.50
C ASP A 229 22.20 32.39 28.60
N ALA A 230 21.09 33.12 28.41
CA ALA A 230 21.06 34.56 28.61
C ALA A 230 21.35 34.92 30.09
N LEU A 231 22.16 35.95 30.34
CA LEU A 231 22.57 36.38 31.68
C LEU A 231 22.03 37.77 32.01
N GLU A 232 22.23 38.20 33.26
CA GLU A 232 22.03 39.60 33.63
C GLU A 232 23.13 40.42 32.96
N GLU A 233 22.76 41.45 32.19
CA GLU A 233 23.67 42.23 31.35
C GLU A 233 24.88 42.76 32.14
N THR A 234 26.09 42.26 31.83
CA THR A 234 27.34 42.74 32.46
C THR A 234 28.22 43.50 31.49
N CYS A 235 28.91 44.52 32.00
CA CYS A 235 29.86 45.33 31.25
C CYS A 235 31.09 44.48 30.86
N ASN A 236 31.01 43.79 29.73
CA ASN A 236 31.99 42.79 29.29
C ASN A 236 32.27 42.80 27.76
N GLY A 237 31.51 43.59 26.98
CA GLY A 237 31.63 43.67 25.52
C GLY A 237 30.80 42.66 24.73
N ALA A 238 29.83 41.98 25.36
CA ALA A 238 28.87 41.09 24.73
C ALA A 238 27.42 41.56 24.91
N ASP A 239 26.51 40.89 24.20
CA ASP A 239 25.05 40.92 24.37
C ASP A 239 24.74 39.75 25.32
N ASP A 240 24.80 39.99 26.64
CA ASP A 240 24.72 38.94 27.67
C ASP A 240 23.27 38.45 27.83
N ASP A 241 22.29 39.35 27.80
CA ASP A 241 20.86 39.00 27.89
C ASP A 241 20.27 38.53 26.54
N CYS A 242 20.99 38.71 25.43
CA CYS A 242 20.58 38.38 24.08
C CYS A 242 19.35 39.17 23.58
N ASN A 243 19.18 40.43 24.01
CA ASN A 243 18.12 41.34 23.53
C ASN A 243 18.44 42.00 22.17
N GLY A 244 19.67 41.91 21.67
CA GLY A 244 20.13 42.51 20.42
C GLY A 244 20.90 43.81 20.62
N ARG A 245 21.55 43.98 21.77
CA ARG A 245 22.33 45.16 22.19
C ARG A 245 23.53 44.71 23.03
N ILE A 246 24.58 45.53 23.08
CA ILE A 246 25.83 45.20 23.78
C ILE A 246 26.06 46.23 24.90
N ASP A 247 26.36 45.75 26.10
CA ASP A 247 26.60 46.52 27.33
C ASP A 247 25.45 47.51 27.69
N ASP A 248 24.17 47.16 27.48
CA ASP A 248 23.02 48.09 27.49
C ASP A 248 22.47 48.46 28.90
N LEU A 249 23.17 48.04 29.95
CA LEU A 249 22.93 48.34 31.36
C LEU A 249 23.10 49.83 31.74
N MET A 250 22.37 50.28 32.79
CA MET A 250 22.55 51.62 33.39
C MET A 250 23.52 51.61 34.58
N PRO A 251 24.68 52.32 34.52
CA PRO A 251 25.60 52.45 35.66
C PRO A 251 25.02 53.26 36.83
N GLY A 252 25.38 52.90 38.06
CA GLY A 252 24.94 53.57 39.29
C GLY A 252 25.92 54.60 39.87
N GLU A 253 25.56 55.17 41.03
CA GLU A 253 26.52 55.89 41.89
C GLU A 253 27.24 54.94 42.85
N CYS A 254 28.48 55.28 43.18
CA CYS A 254 29.32 54.58 44.14
C CYS A 254 29.90 55.53 45.20
N THR A 255 30.44 54.94 46.27
CA THR A 255 31.05 55.67 47.39
C THR A 255 32.30 54.96 47.87
N LYS A 256 33.28 55.71 48.39
CA LYS A 256 34.43 55.14 49.11
C LYS A 256 34.51 55.71 50.52
N THR A 257 34.91 54.87 51.46
CA THR A 257 34.85 55.12 52.90
C THR A 257 36.17 54.74 53.56
N VAL A 258 36.77 55.66 54.30
CA VAL A 258 37.97 55.42 55.13
C VAL A 258 37.67 55.95 56.52
N GLY A 259 37.86 55.10 57.54
CA GLY A 259 37.44 55.44 58.91
C GLY A 259 35.93 55.66 59.02
N ASN A 260 35.52 56.82 59.53
CA ASN A 260 34.11 57.24 59.66
C ASN A 260 33.63 58.15 58.51
N VAL A 261 34.46 58.38 57.50
CA VAL A 261 34.32 59.43 56.48
C VAL A 261 34.05 58.81 55.11
N THR A 262 33.22 59.44 54.26
CA THR A 262 32.76 58.84 52.99
C THR A 262 32.58 59.86 51.85
N CYS A 263 33.29 59.66 50.75
CA CYS A 263 33.17 60.46 49.51
C CYS A 263 32.33 59.71 48.44
N ARG A 264 31.81 60.42 47.43
CA ARG A 264 30.88 59.87 46.40
C ARG A 264 31.35 60.12 44.96
N GLY A 265 30.83 59.36 44.00
CA GLY A 265 31.06 59.54 42.56
C GLY A 265 30.30 58.53 41.69
N PRO A 266 30.24 58.70 40.35
CA PRO A 266 29.57 57.76 39.44
C PRO A 266 30.39 56.49 39.13
N GLN A 267 29.72 55.50 38.55
CA GLN A 267 30.35 54.37 37.86
C GLN A 267 30.30 54.56 36.33
N VAL A 268 31.28 54.00 35.62
CA VAL A 268 31.33 53.99 34.15
C VAL A 268 31.67 52.58 33.64
N CYS A 269 30.99 52.13 32.58
CA CYS A 269 31.31 50.86 31.92
C CYS A 269 32.47 51.02 30.93
N PHE A 270 33.43 50.10 30.98
CA PHE A 270 34.45 49.89 29.95
C PHE A 270 34.52 48.39 29.62
N ALA A 271 34.22 48.01 28.37
CA ALA A 271 33.99 46.62 27.94
C ALA A 271 34.98 45.56 28.48
N THR A 272 36.28 45.85 28.59
CA THR A 272 37.29 44.89 29.10
C THR A 272 37.73 45.11 30.56
N ALA A 273 37.12 46.06 31.27
CA ALA A 273 37.46 46.43 32.64
C ALA A 273 36.25 46.55 33.60
N GLY A 274 35.02 46.38 33.11
CA GLY A 274 33.80 46.38 33.91
C GLY A 274 33.33 47.76 34.37
N LEU A 275 32.50 47.77 35.42
CA LEU A 275 31.98 48.99 36.06
C LEU A 275 33.01 49.62 37.00
N VAL A 276 33.73 50.64 36.51
CA VAL A 276 34.76 51.36 37.27
C VAL A 276 34.12 52.49 38.09
N CYS A 277 34.30 52.46 39.41
CA CYS A 277 33.88 53.53 40.33
C CYS A 277 34.89 54.69 40.37
N THR A 278 34.44 55.93 40.15
CA THR A 278 35.33 57.11 40.03
C THR A 278 35.42 57.99 41.27
N ALA A 279 34.92 57.54 42.43
CA ALA A 279 35.02 58.28 43.70
C ALA A 279 36.45 58.29 44.28
N ARG A 280 36.83 59.37 44.98
CA ARG A 280 38.11 59.48 45.73
C ARG A 280 38.04 58.83 47.12
N ASP A 281 39.19 58.51 47.69
CA ASP A 281 39.34 57.95 49.04
C ASP A 281 39.64 59.08 50.04
N PRO A 282 38.89 59.22 51.16
CA PRO A 282 39.13 60.31 52.11
C PRO A 282 40.44 60.15 52.90
N ALA A 283 41.10 61.28 53.11
CA ALA A 283 42.36 61.42 53.84
C ALA A 283 42.17 62.35 55.07
N ALA A 284 43.18 63.15 55.42
CA ALA A 284 43.10 64.20 56.44
C ALA A 284 43.83 65.42 55.89
N GLU A 285 43.22 66.61 56.03
CA GLU A 285 43.61 67.87 55.37
C GLU A 285 45.12 68.08 55.24
N ALA A 286 45.64 67.85 54.03
CA ALA A 286 46.94 68.32 53.61
C ALA A 286 46.75 69.59 52.77
N CYS A 287 47.57 70.62 53.00
CA CYS A 287 47.46 71.89 52.28
C CYS A 287 47.72 71.71 50.75
N ASN A 288 46.66 71.44 50.00
CA ASN A 288 46.66 70.93 48.63
C ASN A 288 45.50 71.46 47.74
N TYR A 289 44.53 72.19 48.31
CA TYR A 289 43.31 72.74 47.69
C TYR A 289 42.17 71.77 47.35
N GLU A 290 42.22 70.54 47.86
CA GLU A 290 41.09 69.61 47.92
C GLU A 290 40.54 69.50 49.35
N ASP A 291 39.23 69.27 49.43
CA ASP A 291 38.50 68.76 50.60
C ASP A 291 38.93 67.30 50.87
N ASP A 292 40.18 67.09 51.32
CA ASP A 292 40.83 65.78 51.47
C ASP A 292 40.02 64.85 52.38
N ASP A 293 39.42 65.39 53.45
CA ASP A 293 38.60 64.64 54.41
C ASP A 293 37.07 64.65 54.12
N CYS A 294 36.63 65.22 53.01
CA CYS A 294 35.22 65.18 52.56
C CYS A 294 34.18 65.72 53.59
N ASP A 295 34.59 66.59 54.52
CA ASP A 295 33.77 67.40 55.43
C ASP A 295 32.94 68.46 54.68
N GLY A 296 33.48 68.99 53.58
CA GLY A 296 32.91 70.09 52.79
C GLY A 296 33.62 71.43 52.96
N GLN A 297 34.76 71.47 53.65
CA GLN A 297 35.70 72.59 53.72
C GLN A 297 37.03 72.23 53.00
N VAL A 298 38.04 73.11 53.02
CA VAL A 298 39.23 73.00 52.16
C VAL A 298 40.41 73.74 52.80
N ASP A 299 41.45 73.02 53.22
CA ASP A 299 42.68 73.47 53.88
C ASP A 299 42.51 74.40 55.10
N GLU A 300 41.38 74.41 55.82
CA GLU A 300 41.10 75.47 56.80
C GLU A 300 42.12 75.56 57.96
N ASP A 301 42.73 74.44 58.35
CA ASP A 301 43.82 74.35 59.33
C ASP A 301 45.05 75.21 58.95
N PHE A 302 45.22 75.53 57.65
CA PHE A 302 46.34 76.31 57.11
C PHE A 302 46.00 77.79 56.83
N ARG A 303 44.78 78.24 57.14
CA ARG A 303 44.25 79.59 56.81
C ARG A 303 43.97 80.49 58.04
N PRO A 304 44.89 80.58 59.04
CA PRO A 304 44.57 81.05 60.40
C PRO A 304 44.23 82.54 60.53
N ALA A 305 44.48 83.37 59.52
CA ALA A 305 44.21 84.81 59.55
C ALA A 305 43.17 85.17 58.48
N ARG A 306 41.93 85.45 58.91
CA ARG A 306 40.79 85.83 58.04
C ARG A 306 40.45 84.82 56.92
N GLY A 307 40.90 83.56 57.01
CA GLY A 307 40.73 82.57 55.95
C GLY A 307 41.78 82.67 54.82
N LEU A 308 42.91 83.36 55.04
CA LEU A 308 43.99 83.53 54.08
C LEU A 308 45.29 82.86 54.52
N TYR A 309 46.07 82.37 53.56
CA TYR A 309 47.45 81.92 53.75
C TYR A 309 48.38 83.13 53.93
N SER A 310 48.61 83.54 55.18
CA SER A 310 49.30 84.80 55.51
C SER A 310 50.66 84.60 56.21
N THR A 311 51.31 83.45 56.04
CA THR A 311 52.57 83.14 56.74
C THR A 311 53.75 83.10 55.77
N ARG A 312 54.99 83.32 56.24
CA ARG A 312 56.17 83.29 55.34
C ARG A 312 56.36 81.95 54.62
N ALA A 313 55.91 80.84 55.21
CA ALA A 313 56.00 79.49 54.64
C ALA A 313 54.77 79.10 53.79
N HIS A 314 53.68 79.85 53.92
CA HIS A 314 52.41 79.67 53.21
C HIS A 314 51.89 81.08 52.86
N CYS A 315 52.58 81.76 51.93
CA CYS A 315 52.28 83.14 51.53
C CYS A 315 51.39 83.14 50.29
N GLY A 316 50.10 83.43 50.46
CA GLY A 316 49.09 83.50 49.39
C GLY A 316 48.61 82.13 48.91
N ALA A 317 49.38 81.09 49.20
CA ALA A 317 49.20 79.72 48.76
C ALA A 317 49.77 78.74 49.79
N CYS A 318 49.24 77.52 49.80
CA CYS A 318 49.80 76.37 50.50
C CYS A 318 51.29 76.17 50.19
N ASN A 319 52.09 75.91 51.22
CA ASN A 319 53.53 75.60 51.12
C ASN A 319 54.42 76.63 50.39
N ASN A 320 53.90 77.84 50.14
CA ASN A 320 54.58 78.89 49.40
C ASN A 320 55.57 79.68 50.28
N ASP A 321 56.80 79.16 50.42
CA ASP A 321 57.89 79.75 51.23
C ASP A 321 58.73 80.79 50.48
N CYS A 322 58.48 82.08 50.76
CA CYS A 322 59.17 83.20 50.10
C CYS A 322 60.70 83.19 50.26
N SER A 323 61.27 82.43 51.21
CA SER A 323 62.73 82.32 51.38
C SER A 323 63.40 81.33 50.41
N LYS A 324 62.62 80.55 49.66
CA LYS A 324 63.12 79.52 48.73
C LYS A 324 62.68 79.73 47.27
N ILE A 325 61.64 80.54 47.04
CA ILE A 325 61.00 80.70 45.72
C ILE A 325 61.86 81.54 44.76
N ILE A 326 62.50 82.60 45.24
CA ILE A 326 63.15 83.57 44.35
C ILE A 326 64.65 83.26 44.23
N ALA A 327 65.07 82.70 43.10
CA ALA A 327 66.47 82.42 42.80
C ALA A 327 67.28 83.68 42.54
N HIS A 328 68.58 83.66 42.87
CA HIS A 328 69.52 84.80 42.79
C HIS A 328 69.08 86.07 43.55
N ALA A 329 68.08 85.93 44.44
CA ALA A 329 67.65 86.95 45.38
C ALA A 329 68.58 87.00 46.60
N VAL A 330 69.00 88.20 47.00
CA VAL A 330 69.81 88.39 48.21
C VAL A 330 68.95 88.54 49.47
N ASN A 331 67.67 88.93 49.33
CA ASN A 331 66.73 89.11 50.45
C ASN A 331 65.26 89.12 49.97
N THR A 332 64.31 88.60 50.76
CA THR A 332 62.89 88.47 50.37
C THR A 332 61.89 88.70 51.53
N THR A 333 60.62 88.96 51.20
CA THR A 333 59.50 89.02 52.16
C THR A 333 58.19 88.47 51.59
N CYS A 334 57.23 88.18 52.47
CA CYS A 334 55.81 88.06 52.13
C CYS A 334 55.16 89.43 52.37
N ASP A 335 54.57 90.02 51.35
CA ASP A 335 53.76 91.25 51.44
C ASP A 335 52.27 90.88 51.49
N ILE A 336 51.45 91.74 52.10
CA ILE A 336 49.98 91.58 52.26
C ILE A 336 49.22 92.91 52.09
N SER A 337 49.89 93.95 51.59
CA SER A 337 49.37 95.32 51.54
C SER A 337 48.17 95.52 50.60
N ASP A 338 48.05 94.69 49.55
CA ASP A 338 46.97 94.72 48.57
C ASP A 338 45.86 93.67 48.85
N ASP A 339 45.72 93.23 50.11
CA ASP A 339 44.83 92.12 50.59
C ASP A 339 45.07 90.73 49.93
N VAL A 340 45.96 90.63 48.94
CA VAL A 340 46.45 89.37 48.34
C VAL A 340 47.91 89.15 48.79
N PRO A 341 48.24 88.06 49.54
CA PRO A 341 49.61 87.83 49.98
C PRO A 341 50.55 87.38 48.85
N SER A 342 51.74 87.99 48.72
CA SER A 342 52.70 87.74 47.64
C SER A 342 54.18 87.74 48.10
N CYS A 343 55.08 87.12 47.34
CA CYS A 343 56.52 87.09 47.65
C CYS A 343 57.33 88.07 46.75
N HIS A 344 58.17 88.92 47.35
CA HIS A 344 59.01 89.90 46.62
C HIS A 344 60.49 89.86 47.04
N VAL A 345 61.38 90.21 46.10
CA VAL A 345 62.85 90.36 46.22
C VAL A 345 63.29 91.82 46.12
N THR A 346 64.30 92.21 46.89
CA THR A 346 64.82 93.59 46.89
C THR A 346 66.21 93.79 46.27
N GLN A 347 66.94 92.72 45.92
CA GLN A 347 68.28 92.81 45.29
C GLN A 347 68.71 91.52 44.57
N CYS A 348 69.41 91.68 43.42
CA CYS A 348 69.87 90.62 42.51
C CYS A 348 71.41 90.57 42.33
N GLU A 349 71.93 89.45 41.78
CA GLU A 349 73.36 89.23 41.49
C GLU A 349 73.83 89.78 40.11
N PRO A 350 75.13 90.07 39.91
CA PRO A 350 75.65 90.58 38.63
C PRO A 350 75.52 89.60 37.46
N GLY A 351 75.16 90.11 36.28
CA GLY A 351 74.82 89.30 35.10
C GLY A 351 73.32 88.96 35.00
N PHE A 352 72.59 89.21 36.08
CA PHE A 352 71.13 89.17 36.16
C PHE A 352 70.59 90.60 36.33
N PHE A 353 69.31 90.81 36.01
CA PHE A 353 68.59 92.07 36.23
C PHE A 353 67.29 91.83 37.00
N PRO A 354 66.80 92.80 37.80
CA PRO A 354 65.48 92.71 38.42
C PRO A 354 64.38 92.71 37.35
N PHE A 355 63.43 91.79 37.47
CA PHE A 355 62.31 91.63 36.55
C PHE A 355 60.98 91.76 37.33
N GLU A 356 59.93 92.24 36.63
CA GLU A 356 58.57 92.46 37.13
C GLU A 356 58.51 92.99 38.58
N ASP A 357 58.84 94.27 38.74
CA ASP A 357 58.78 95.05 39.99
C ASP A 357 59.37 94.37 41.25
N GLY A 358 60.41 93.56 41.04
CA GLY A 358 61.10 92.86 42.11
C GLY A 358 60.38 91.58 42.55
N THR A 359 59.80 90.84 41.61
CA THR A 359 59.37 89.44 41.84
C THR A 359 60.46 88.42 41.54
N MET A 360 61.41 88.72 40.62
CA MET A 360 62.52 87.81 40.31
C MET A 360 63.80 88.50 39.78
N CYS A 361 64.87 87.71 39.65
CA CYS A 361 66.17 88.11 39.11
C CYS A 361 66.51 87.22 37.89
N LEU A 362 66.70 87.81 36.71
CA LEU A 362 66.81 87.05 35.44
C LEU A 362 68.12 87.35 34.67
N GLN A 363 68.76 86.31 34.12
CA GLN A 363 69.96 86.42 33.28
C GLN A 363 69.62 86.92 31.86
N LEU A 364 70.54 87.61 31.19
CA LEU A 364 70.39 88.03 29.77
C LEU A 364 70.30 86.80 28.82
N PRO A 365 69.15 86.52 28.17
CA PRO A 365 68.95 85.29 27.38
C PRO A 365 69.24 85.48 25.87
N ASP A 366 69.60 84.42 25.15
CA ASP A 366 69.66 84.44 23.67
C ASP A 366 68.38 83.85 23.08
N THR A 367 67.54 84.70 22.50
CA THR A 367 66.14 84.39 22.13
C THR A 367 65.90 84.25 20.63
N LEU A 368 66.96 84.20 19.80
CA LEU A 368 66.83 84.21 18.34
C LEU A 368 66.03 83.03 17.79
N CYS A 369 64.98 83.33 17.02
CA CYS A 369 63.99 82.40 16.48
C CYS A 369 63.12 81.65 17.52
N SER A 370 63.16 82.01 18.81
CA SER A 370 62.14 81.57 19.78
C SER A 370 60.77 82.15 19.41
N PRO A 371 59.65 81.45 19.64
CA PRO A 371 58.31 81.96 19.31
C PRO A 371 57.90 83.14 20.20
N CYS A 372 57.07 84.04 19.65
CA CYS A 372 56.51 85.21 20.34
C CYS A 372 55.13 85.59 19.79
N GLN A 373 54.50 86.62 20.36
CA GLN A 373 53.28 87.27 19.86
C GLN A 373 53.38 88.81 19.83
N VAL A 374 54.09 89.41 20.77
CA VAL A 374 54.40 90.84 20.90
C VAL A 374 55.86 91.06 21.29
N ASP A 375 56.37 92.28 21.12
CA ASP A 375 57.79 92.60 21.42
C ASP A 375 58.23 92.22 22.83
N GLY A 376 57.34 92.32 23.83
CA GLY A 376 57.63 91.99 25.22
C GLY A 376 57.95 90.51 25.50
N ASP A 377 57.47 89.60 24.64
CA ASP A 377 57.73 88.16 24.81
C ASP A 377 59.19 87.80 24.49
N CYS A 378 59.90 88.70 23.80
CA CYS A 378 61.31 88.53 23.44
C CYS A 378 62.23 88.96 24.58
N VAL A 379 62.11 88.24 25.71
CA VAL A 379 62.76 88.56 26.98
C VAL A 379 64.26 88.88 26.80
N GLY A 380 64.58 90.16 26.95
CA GLY A 380 65.89 90.71 26.61
C GLY A 380 65.79 92.22 26.33
N PRO A 381 66.57 93.10 26.99
CA PRO A 381 66.42 94.55 26.83
C PRO A 381 66.62 95.02 25.37
N GLY A 382 65.53 95.41 24.70
CA GLY A 382 65.51 95.96 23.34
C GLY A 382 65.21 94.98 22.19
N SER A 383 65.05 93.68 22.50
CA SER A 383 64.66 92.65 21.51
C SER A 383 63.20 92.80 21.06
N ARG A 384 62.83 92.25 19.89
CA ARG A 384 61.52 92.48 19.24
C ARG A 384 60.93 91.26 18.55
N CYS A 385 59.61 91.20 18.43
CA CYS A 385 58.89 90.08 17.84
C CYS A 385 58.70 90.28 16.33
N LEU A 386 59.28 89.38 15.54
CA LEU A 386 59.24 89.38 14.08
C LEU A 386 58.23 88.35 13.55
N THR A 387 58.01 88.29 12.24
CA THR A 387 57.18 87.25 11.60
C THR A 387 57.95 86.58 10.48
N VAL A 388 58.08 85.25 10.54
CA VAL A 388 58.92 84.40 9.70
C VAL A 388 58.18 83.07 9.48
N ASP A 389 57.96 82.67 8.23
CA ASP A 389 57.17 81.47 7.85
C ASP A 389 55.76 81.39 8.48
N GLY A 390 55.08 82.54 8.59
CA GLY A 390 53.77 82.64 9.25
C GLY A 390 53.79 82.52 10.77
N ALA A 391 54.86 81.96 11.36
CA ALA A 391 55.12 82.01 12.78
C ALA A 391 55.64 83.40 13.20
N LYS A 392 55.29 83.82 14.41
CA LYS A 392 55.94 84.97 15.06
C LYS A 392 57.11 84.48 15.89
N VAL A 393 58.28 85.08 15.68
CA VAL A 393 59.55 84.66 16.30
C VAL A 393 60.45 85.84 16.65
N CYS A 394 61.23 85.72 17.72
CA CYS A 394 62.05 86.82 18.24
C CYS A 394 63.29 87.12 17.39
N GLY A 395 63.44 88.41 17.09
CA GLY A 395 64.73 89.03 16.79
C GLY A 395 65.41 89.49 18.08
N ARG A 396 66.74 89.64 18.00
CA ARG A 396 67.58 90.17 19.08
C ARG A 396 68.14 91.53 18.66
N ASP A 397 68.21 92.46 19.60
CA ASP A 397 68.81 93.78 19.36
C ASP A 397 70.29 93.69 18.94
N CYS A 398 70.64 94.47 17.93
CA CYS A 398 72.03 94.69 17.49
C CYS A 398 72.43 96.18 17.52
N SER A 399 71.77 97.00 18.36
CA SER A 399 72.10 98.41 18.59
C SER A 399 73.38 98.64 19.41
N ALA A 400 73.93 99.84 19.32
CA ALA A 400 75.14 100.25 20.05
C ALA A 400 74.90 100.58 21.54
N SER A 401 73.64 100.57 21.99
CA SER A 401 73.22 100.84 23.38
C SER A 401 72.63 99.61 24.07
N SER A 402 72.79 98.43 23.47
CA SER A 402 72.22 97.18 23.94
C SER A 402 72.84 96.70 25.26
N ALA A 403 72.09 95.90 26.02
CA ALA A 403 72.64 95.11 27.13
C ALA A 403 73.47 93.90 26.63
N TYR A 404 73.35 93.56 25.33
CA TYR A 404 74.07 92.45 24.69
C TYR A 404 75.42 92.89 24.10
N PRO A 405 76.37 91.94 23.91
CA PRO A 405 77.61 92.19 23.16
C PRO A 405 77.34 92.62 21.71
N PRO A 406 78.16 93.51 21.11
CA PRO A 406 77.88 94.05 19.77
C PRO A 406 77.91 93.00 18.64
N GLY A 407 76.78 92.82 17.95
CA GLY A 407 76.68 92.08 16.68
C GLY A 407 75.65 90.95 16.64
N CYS A 408 75.50 90.33 15.46
CA CYS A 408 74.60 89.19 15.21
C CYS A 408 75.36 87.86 15.01
N PRO A 409 74.76 86.70 15.34
CA PRO A 409 75.36 85.39 15.10
C PRO A 409 75.37 84.98 13.61
N GLY A 410 76.18 83.99 13.27
CA GLY A 410 76.21 83.39 11.92
C GLY A 410 74.87 82.74 11.54
N GLY A 411 74.49 82.83 10.26
CA GLY A 411 73.17 82.42 9.75
C GLY A 411 72.09 83.52 9.86
N TYR A 412 72.40 84.62 10.57
CA TYR A 412 71.55 85.79 10.71
C TYR A 412 72.23 87.03 10.13
N SER A 413 71.45 88.06 9.83
CA SER A 413 71.96 89.39 9.46
C SER A 413 71.26 90.47 10.28
N CYS A 414 72.02 91.47 10.75
CA CYS A 414 71.46 92.65 11.40
C CYS A 414 70.75 93.50 10.33
N GLN A 415 69.43 93.59 10.39
CA GLN A 415 68.61 94.35 9.45
C GLN A 415 67.73 95.36 10.19
N ALA A 416 67.43 96.48 9.53
CA ALA A 416 66.45 97.43 10.03
C ALA A 416 65.04 96.87 9.80
N VAL A 417 64.33 96.55 10.88
CA VAL A 417 62.97 96.00 10.83
C VAL A 417 61.92 97.12 10.92
N PRO A 418 60.65 96.88 10.54
CA PRO A 418 59.58 97.87 10.68
C PRO A 418 59.52 98.45 12.11
N GLY A 419 59.43 99.78 12.21
CA GLY A 419 59.58 100.48 13.49
C GLY A 419 61.01 100.96 13.81
N GLY A 420 61.99 100.76 12.90
CA GLY A 420 63.28 101.46 12.92
C GLY A 420 64.32 100.90 13.90
N ALA A 421 64.04 99.76 14.55
CA ALA A 421 65.03 99.03 15.33
C ALA A 421 65.90 98.15 14.42
N ASN A 422 67.14 97.91 14.81
CA ASN A 422 68.02 96.94 14.17
C ASN A 422 67.88 95.60 14.90
N GLN A 423 67.60 94.52 14.18
CA GLN A 423 67.41 93.18 14.75
C GLN A 423 68.09 92.11 13.88
N CYS A 424 68.53 91.01 14.48
CA CYS A 424 69.09 89.87 13.74
C CYS A 424 67.97 89.02 13.09
N VAL A 425 68.00 88.85 11.76
CA VAL A 425 66.97 88.13 10.96
C VAL A 425 67.57 86.90 10.25
N PRO A 426 66.92 85.71 10.26
CA PRO A 426 67.43 84.48 9.63
C PRO A 426 67.39 84.53 8.10
N THR A 427 68.38 83.93 7.44
CA THR A 427 68.51 83.96 5.97
C THR A 427 67.70 82.90 5.21
N THR A 428 67.11 81.92 5.90
CA THR A 428 66.39 80.78 5.29
C THR A 428 64.87 80.93 5.21
N GLY A 429 64.30 81.97 5.84
CA GLY A 429 62.86 82.25 5.78
C GLY A 429 61.95 81.37 6.65
N THR A 430 62.43 80.24 7.21
CA THR A 430 61.70 79.38 8.18
C THR A 430 62.59 78.96 9.37
N CYS A 431 61.93 78.62 10.48
CA CYS A 431 62.53 78.24 11.76
C CYS A 431 62.26 76.78 12.18
N SER A 432 61.29 76.08 11.57
CA SER A 432 60.77 74.79 12.09
C SER A 432 61.29 73.55 11.33
N CYS A 433 61.18 73.53 10.00
CA CYS A 433 61.75 72.47 9.16
C CYS A 433 63.16 72.94 8.72
N ARG A 434 64.19 72.28 9.26
CA ARG A 434 65.61 72.62 9.08
C ARG A 434 66.40 71.39 8.61
N ALA A 435 67.66 71.58 8.22
CA ALA A 435 68.46 70.50 7.64
C ALA A 435 68.59 69.27 8.57
N GLN A 436 68.50 69.49 9.88
CA GLN A 436 68.56 68.46 10.93
C GLN A 436 67.20 67.78 11.23
N THR A 437 66.11 68.16 10.56
CA THR A 437 64.76 67.62 10.79
C THR A 437 64.09 67.06 9.51
N ILE A 438 64.82 66.98 8.39
CA ILE A 438 64.32 66.27 7.21
C ILE A 438 64.06 64.80 7.58
N GLY A 439 62.89 64.28 7.22
CA GLY A 439 62.42 62.94 7.56
C GLY A 439 61.62 62.83 8.85
N THR A 440 61.53 63.89 9.68
CA THR A 440 60.64 63.85 10.86
C THR A 440 59.18 64.00 10.46
N THR A 441 58.30 63.24 11.12
CA THR A 441 56.84 63.38 11.01
C THR A 441 56.25 64.18 12.16
N ARG A 442 55.04 64.71 11.97
CA ARG A 442 54.19 65.28 13.03
C ARG A 442 52.75 64.78 12.86
N ALA A 443 52.03 64.61 13.97
CA ALA A 443 50.64 64.19 13.93
C ALA A 443 49.72 65.31 13.40
N CYS A 444 48.69 64.92 12.67
CA CYS A 444 47.59 65.77 12.21
C CYS A 444 46.25 65.04 12.46
N ARG A 445 45.15 65.80 12.36
CA ARG A 445 43.78 65.26 12.43
C ARG A 445 42.98 65.84 11.28
N ILE A 446 42.05 65.05 10.77
CA ILE A 446 40.97 65.53 9.92
C ILE A 446 39.62 65.15 10.55
N THR A 447 38.62 66.00 10.34
CA THR A 447 37.25 65.75 10.80
C THR A 447 36.39 65.56 9.57
N GLY A 448 35.88 64.34 9.39
CA GLY A 448 34.98 63.95 8.30
C GLY A 448 33.70 63.38 8.91
N GLY A 449 32.55 63.88 8.49
CA GLY A 449 31.25 63.40 8.97
C GLY A 449 31.13 63.41 10.50
N ALA A 450 30.81 62.24 11.06
CA ALA A 450 30.50 62.05 12.49
C ALA A 450 31.68 61.50 13.33
N MET A 451 32.87 61.30 12.74
CA MET A 451 34.04 60.73 13.44
C MET A 451 35.30 61.60 13.27
N THR A 452 36.39 61.25 13.95
CA THR A 452 37.68 61.97 13.90
C THR A 452 38.83 60.98 13.71
N CYS A 453 39.43 60.99 12.52
CA CYS A 453 40.61 60.19 12.22
C CYS A 453 41.92 60.95 12.50
N ASN A 454 42.98 60.20 12.80
CA ASN A 454 44.31 60.71 13.14
C ASN A 454 45.30 60.29 12.04
N GLY A 455 46.23 61.18 11.68
CA GLY A 455 47.15 61.01 10.55
C GLY A 455 48.50 61.69 10.77
N PHE A 456 49.34 61.76 9.72
CA PHE A 456 50.69 62.34 9.81
C PHE A 456 51.10 63.23 8.61
N GLU A 457 51.98 64.20 8.88
CA GLU A 457 52.69 65.06 7.92
C GLU A 457 54.23 64.87 8.06
N THR A 458 55.04 65.18 7.03
CA THR A 458 56.50 64.94 7.01
C THR A 458 57.31 66.17 6.56
N CYS A 459 58.46 66.46 7.21
CA CYS A 459 59.43 67.49 6.78
C CYS A 459 60.38 66.92 5.72
N ALA A 460 60.51 67.57 4.56
CA ALA A 460 61.22 67.08 3.38
C ALA A 460 62.19 68.13 2.81
N ALA A 461 63.17 67.70 2.00
CA ALA A 461 64.12 68.59 1.34
C ALA A 461 63.56 69.16 0.02
N SER A 462 63.61 70.48 -0.18
CA SER A 462 63.32 71.13 -1.46
C SER A 462 64.52 71.90 -2.01
N GLY A 463 64.46 72.32 -3.28
CA GLY A 463 65.52 73.10 -3.93
C GLY A 463 65.80 74.49 -3.33
N ALA A 464 64.95 74.98 -2.44
CA ALA A 464 65.15 76.23 -1.70
C ALA A 464 65.51 76.02 -0.21
N GLY A 465 65.48 74.77 0.28
CA GLY A 465 65.61 74.41 1.70
C GLY A 465 64.50 73.45 2.15
N PRO A 466 64.46 73.07 3.44
CA PRO A 466 63.49 72.10 3.96
C PRO A 466 62.09 72.68 4.14
N ALA A 467 61.02 71.90 3.88
CA ALA A 467 59.61 72.28 4.08
C ALA A 467 58.70 71.08 4.46
N TRP A 468 57.50 71.31 5.00
CA TRP A 468 56.55 70.27 5.42
C TRP A 468 55.58 69.79 4.30
N SER A 469 55.05 68.57 4.42
CA SER A 469 54.03 67.96 3.55
C SER A 469 52.59 68.15 4.06
N THR A 470 51.62 67.71 3.25
CA THR A 470 50.21 67.52 3.65
C THR A 470 50.00 66.27 4.53
N CYS A 471 48.84 66.21 5.17
CA CYS A 471 48.38 65.16 6.08
C CYS A 471 47.86 63.91 5.35
N ASP A 472 48.25 62.71 5.81
CA ASP A 472 47.72 61.41 5.36
C ASP A 472 47.06 60.63 6.50
N VAL A 473 45.91 60.00 6.21
CA VAL A 473 45.17 59.05 7.06
C VAL A 473 44.87 57.72 6.35
N SER A 474 44.92 57.66 5.01
CA SER A 474 44.27 56.60 4.22
C SER A 474 45.06 55.28 4.19
N THR A 475 46.29 55.31 4.69
CA THR A 475 47.24 54.20 4.60
C THR A 475 47.13 53.19 5.76
N PHE A 476 46.37 53.47 6.82
CA PHE A 476 46.45 52.70 8.09
C PHE A 476 45.13 52.15 8.66
N ASN A 477 43.97 52.61 8.20
CA ASN A 477 42.67 52.11 8.64
C ASN A 477 41.99 51.36 7.47
N PRO A 478 42.01 50.01 7.45
CA PRO A 478 41.22 49.24 6.49
C PRO A 478 39.76 49.10 6.96
N GLU A 479 38.83 49.19 6.02
CA GLU A 479 37.40 49.05 6.29
C GLU A 479 37.00 47.60 6.58
N ILE A 480 36.09 47.40 7.53
CA ILE A 480 35.48 46.11 7.90
C ILE A 480 33.95 46.25 7.92
N CYS A 481 33.23 45.17 7.61
CA CYS A 481 31.77 45.20 7.60
C CYS A 481 31.21 45.18 9.04
N ASP A 482 31.05 46.36 9.65
CA ASP A 482 30.56 46.57 11.02
C ASP A 482 29.51 47.70 11.16
N GLY A 483 29.13 48.36 10.06
CA GLY A 483 28.13 49.42 10.03
C GLY A 483 28.67 50.82 10.39
N ARG A 484 29.98 51.04 10.27
CA ARG A 484 30.66 52.31 10.60
C ARG A 484 31.51 52.82 9.44
N ASP A 485 32.11 53.99 9.66
CA ASP A 485 33.13 54.63 8.82
C ASP A 485 34.49 54.43 9.54
N ASN A 486 35.24 53.38 9.22
CA ASN A 486 36.49 53.07 9.93
C ASN A 486 37.66 53.92 9.42
N ASN A 487 37.63 54.39 8.17
CA ASN A 487 38.74 55.12 7.53
C ASN A 487 38.53 56.64 7.37
N CYS A 488 37.33 57.15 7.63
CA CYS A 488 36.90 58.55 7.52
C CYS A 488 36.81 59.15 6.09
N ASP A 489 36.52 58.35 5.04
CA ASP A 489 36.18 58.89 3.69
C ASP A 489 34.75 59.51 3.62
N GLN A 490 33.94 59.35 4.69
CA GLN A 490 32.52 59.74 4.81
C GLN A 490 31.53 58.77 4.16
N ARG A 491 31.87 57.49 4.14
CA ARG A 491 31.00 56.37 3.78
C ARG A 491 30.96 55.35 4.91
N VAL A 492 30.24 54.25 4.69
CA VAL A 492 30.08 53.15 5.64
C VAL A 492 30.25 51.84 4.91
N ASP A 493 31.11 50.94 5.43
CA ASP A 493 31.42 49.61 4.89
C ASP A 493 31.79 49.58 3.37
N GLU A 494 32.68 50.46 2.90
CA GLU A 494 33.08 50.51 1.48
C GLU A 494 33.62 49.18 0.95
N GLY A 495 32.92 48.63 -0.06
CA GLY A 495 33.21 47.33 -0.65
C GLY A 495 32.25 46.23 -0.18
N PHE A 496 31.49 46.47 0.89
CA PHE A 496 30.46 45.57 1.40
C PHE A 496 29.04 46.17 1.25
N LEU A 497 28.87 47.44 1.59
CA LEU A 497 27.63 48.21 1.39
C LEU A 497 27.63 48.88 0.00
N ASN A 498 26.52 48.75 -0.75
CA ASN A 498 26.34 49.47 -2.00
C ASN A 498 26.00 50.95 -1.74
N GLN A 499 27.02 51.80 -1.87
CA GLN A 499 26.97 53.24 -1.66
C GLN A 499 25.95 54.00 -2.54
N ALA A 500 25.44 53.37 -3.62
CA ALA A 500 24.40 53.96 -4.46
C ALA A 500 22.96 53.65 -4.01
N THR A 501 22.76 52.60 -3.19
CA THR A 501 21.44 52.17 -2.71
C THR A 501 21.29 52.21 -1.20
N GLY A 502 22.39 52.26 -0.45
CA GLY A 502 22.39 52.18 1.02
C GLY A 502 22.01 50.79 1.54
N ARG A 503 22.28 49.73 0.75
CA ARG A 503 21.94 48.34 1.08
C ARG A 503 23.15 47.43 0.88
N TYR A 504 23.24 46.36 1.65
CA TYR A 504 24.20 45.29 1.40
C TYR A 504 23.61 44.31 0.38
N GLU A 505 24.18 44.28 -0.82
CA GLU A 505 23.62 43.59 -1.99
C GLU A 505 24.53 42.45 -2.50
N ALA A 506 25.70 42.27 -1.88
CA ALA A 506 26.63 41.19 -2.18
C ALA A 506 26.21 39.88 -1.50
N THR A 507 26.42 38.74 -2.18
CA THR A 507 26.05 37.41 -1.68
C THR A 507 26.63 37.06 -0.30
N ALA A 508 27.82 37.57 0.04
CA ALA A 508 28.49 37.34 1.32
C ALA A 508 27.92 38.15 2.50
N HIS A 509 27.09 39.16 2.22
CA HIS A 509 26.63 40.17 3.19
C HIS A 509 25.18 40.56 2.91
N CYS A 510 24.32 39.63 2.47
CA CYS A 510 23.03 40.00 1.91
C CYS A 510 22.08 40.62 2.96
N GLY A 511 21.68 41.87 2.76
CA GLY A 511 20.78 42.60 3.66
C GLY A 511 21.46 43.15 4.92
N PHE A 512 22.47 42.47 5.45
CA PHE A 512 23.30 42.89 6.58
C PHE A 512 24.69 42.22 6.55
N CYS A 513 25.67 42.82 7.23
CA CYS A 513 27.04 42.33 7.28
C CYS A 513 27.15 40.86 7.65
N ASN A 514 28.08 40.16 6.99
CA ASN A 514 28.39 38.73 7.15
C ASN A 514 27.26 37.73 6.88
N ASN A 515 26.08 38.16 6.40
CA ASN A 515 25.02 37.27 5.95
C ASN A 515 25.33 36.61 4.59
N ASP A 516 26.10 35.53 4.63
CA ASP A 516 26.62 34.85 3.45
C ASP A 516 25.66 33.77 2.91
N CYS A 517 24.92 34.11 1.87
CA CYS A 517 23.93 33.23 1.24
C CYS A 517 24.54 31.93 0.69
N SER A 518 25.85 31.90 0.39
CA SER A 518 26.51 30.69 -0.11
C SER A 518 26.57 29.56 0.93
N LYS A 519 26.32 29.86 2.21
CA LYS A 519 26.25 28.89 3.32
C LYS A 519 24.85 28.31 3.53
N TYR A 520 23.80 28.94 2.98
CA TYR A 520 22.40 28.50 3.14
C TYR A 520 21.98 27.45 2.08
N PHE A 521 22.67 27.40 0.94
CA PHE A 521 22.35 26.49 -0.16
C PHE A 521 23.62 25.84 -0.73
N SER A 522 23.69 24.52 -0.65
CA SER A 522 24.83 23.70 -1.07
C SER A 522 24.70 23.24 -2.52
N ALA A 523 25.67 23.61 -3.35
CA ALA A 523 25.81 23.14 -4.73
C ALA A 523 25.87 21.61 -4.87
N THR A 524 26.30 20.91 -3.82
CA THR A 524 26.51 19.45 -3.80
C THR A 524 25.29 18.67 -3.29
N LEU A 525 24.41 19.30 -2.49
CA LEU A 525 23.27 18.63 -1.84
C LEU A 525 21.90 19.12 -2.32
N GLN A 526 21.79 20.43 -2.59
CA GLN A 526 20.56 21.10 -3.00
C GLN A 526 20.64 21.57 -4.46
N HIS A 527 21.77 21.29 -5.12
CA HIS A 527 22.05 21.56 -6.54
C HIS A 527 21.72 22.99 -7.02
N THR A 528 21.89 23.94 -6.12
CA THR A 528 21.73 25.39 -6.28
C THR A 528 22.75 26.12 -5.40
N THR A 529 22.91 27.43 -5.61
CA THR A 529 23.72 28.30 -4.75
C THR A 529 22.88 29.48 -4.27
N GLY A 530 23.11 29.95 -3.04
CA GLY A 530 22.34 31.06 -2.49
C GLY A 530 22.67 32.37 -3.18
N VAL A 531 21.64 33.18 -3.45
CA VAL A 531 21.75 34.51 -4.06
C VAL A 531 21.11 35.56 -3.15
N CYS A 532 21.49 36.81 -3.35
CA CYS A 532 20.88 37.94 -2.65
C CYS A 532 19.67 38.47 -3.43
N ASP A 533 18.45 38.22 -2.95
CA ASP A 533 17.23 38.79 -3.50
C ASP A 533 17.13 40.28 -3.12
N LEU A 534 17.24 41.14 -4.12
CA LEU A 534 17.23 42.60 -3.97
C LEU A 534 15.83 43.23 -4.13
N ALA A 535 14.80 42.43 -4.40
CA ALA A 535 13.43 42.89 -4.63
C ALA A 535 12.69 43.39 -3.38
N PRO A 536 12.90 42.85 -2.16
CA PRO A 536 12.36 43.45 -0.94
C PRO A 536 13.14 44.71 -0.54
N ALA A 537 12.57 45.50 0.38
CA ALA A 537 13.20 46.72 0.88
C ALA A 537 14.56 46.43 1.55
N MET A 538 14.60 45.40 2.40
CA MET A 538 15.83 44.81 2.93
C MET A 538 16.15 43.54 2.12
N PRO A 539 17.32 43.45 1.46
CA PRO A 539 17.71 42.26 0.73
C PRO A 539 17.78 41.02 1.63
N ARG A 540 17.58 39.84 1.05
CA ARG A 540 17.53 38.56 1.79
C ARG A 540 18.17 37.43 0.98
N CYS A 541 18.72 36.44 1.67
CA CYS A 541 19.18 35.23 1.00
C CYS A 541 18.00 34.43 0.48
N THR A 542 18.08 34.01 -0.78
CA THR A 542 17.14 33.08 -1.41
C THR A 542 17.92 32.02 -2.19
N MET A 543 17.21 30.96 -2.56
CA MET A 543 17.68 29.98 -3.54
C MET A 543 18.02 30.67 -4.87
N GLY A 544 19.15 30.29 -5.48
CA GLY A 544 19.55 30.72 -6.82
C GLY A 544 19.03 29.78 -7.92
N PRO A 545 19.45 30.01 -9.18
CA PRO A 545 19.11 29.11 -10.27
C PRO A 545 19.74 27.72 -10.05
N CYS A 546 19.00 26.67 -10.43
CA CYS A 546 19.51 25.30 -10.41
C CYS A 546 20.77 25.14 -11.27
N LEU A 547 21.68 24.29 -10.81
CA LEU A 547 22.99 24.07 -11.42
C LEU A 547 22.93 23.12 -12.62
N THR A 548 23.94 23.24 -13.47
CA THR A 548 24.21 22.30 -14.57
C THR A 548 25.53 21.59 -14.34
N GLU A 549 25.59 20.30 -14.63
CA GLU A 549 26.79 19.46 -14.53
C GLU A 549 27.10 18.76 -15.85
N VAL A 550 28.32 18.20 -15.99
CA VAL A 550 28.70 17.42 -17.18
C VAL A 550 29.27 16.07 -16.74
N VAL A 551 28.55 15.00 -17.08
CA VAL A 551 28.92 13.62 -16.72
C VAL A 551 29.05 12.78 -17.98
N GLY A 552 30.21 12.14 -18.17
CA GLY A 552 30.49 11.32 -19.35
C GLY A 552 30.49 12.07 -20.69
N GLY A 553 30.55 13.41 -20.66
CA GLY A 553 30.40 14.28 -21.85
C GLY A 553 28.96 14.67 -22.17
N THR A 554 27.98 14.27 -21.36
CA THR A 554 26.58 14.73 -21.45
C THR A 554 26.35 15.83 -20.41
N THR A 555 25.75 16.95 -20.81
CA THR A 555 25.32 18.00 -19.89
C THR A 555 23.97 17.66 -19.28
N PHE A 556 23.88 17.76 -17.96
CA PHE A 556 22.64 17.62 -17.20
C PHE A 556 22.29 18.95 -16.54
N GLU A 557 21.01 19.19 -16.32
CA GLU A 557 20.51 20.30 -15.52
C GLU A 557 19.68 19.75 -14.36
N TRP A 558 19.84 20.39 -13.20
CA TRP A 558 18.97 20.18 -12.07
C TRP A 558 17.72 21.06 -12.20
N VAL A 559 16.61 20.58 -11.66
CA VAL A 559 15.28 21.19 -11.78
C VAL A 559 14.59 21.10 -10.44
N ASN A 560 14.12 22.26 -9.96
CA ASN A 560 13.15 22.36 -8.89
C ASN A 560 11.76 22.08 -9.49
N VAL A 561 11.11 21.01 -9.04
CA VAL A 561 9.87 20.44 -9.61
C VAL A 561 8.65 20.78 -8.77
N ASN A 562 8.84 20.94 -7.45
CA ASN A 562 7.80 21.32 -6.50
C ASN A 562 7.48 22.83 -6.48
N ALA A 563 8.36 23.68 -7.03
CA ALA A 563 8.36 25.15 -6.92
C ALA A 563 8.59 25.69 -5.48
N ASP A 564 9.14 24.89 -4.57
CA ASP A 564 9.52 25.30 -3.22
C ASP A 564 10.98 25.78 -3.18
N SER A 565 11.20 27.04 -2.82
CA SER A 565 12.55 27.63 -2.79
C SER A 565 13.34 27.34 -1.52
N SER A 566 12.96 26.33 -0.71
CA SER A 566 13.60 26.00 0.56
C SER A 566 14.36 24.66 0.58
N ASP A 567 13.98 23.67 -0.24
CA ASP A 567 14.62 22.35 -0.27
C ASP A 567 15.68 22.18 -1.37
N GLY A 568 15.48 22.74 -2.58
CA GLY A 568 16.59 22.92 -3.54
C GLY A 568 16.24 22.73 -5.02
N CYS A 569 16.91 21.78 -5.68
CA CYS A 569 16.61 21.31 -7.03
C CYS A 569 16.67 19.78 -7.04
N GLU A 570 15.51 19.15 -7.04
CA GLU A 570 15.32 17.73 -6.67
C GLU A 570 15.56 16.76 -7.83
N CYS A 571 15.31 17.19 -9.06
CA CYS A 571 15.32 16.33 -10.25
C CYS A 571 16.47 16.65 -11.21
N ARG A 572 17.03 15.62 -11.86
CA ARG A 572 18.25 15.69 -12.68
C ARG A 572 18.02 15.14 -14.08
N ARG A 573 17.82 16.02 -15.06
CA ARG A 573 17.58 15.64 -16.47
C ARG A 573 18.74 15.99 -17.39
N VAL A 574 18.78 15.42 -18.59
CA VAL A 574 19.66 15.89 -19.66
C VAL A 574 19.26 17.32 -20.01
N HIS A 575 20.22 18.25 -20.11
CA HIS A 575 19.93 19.68 -20.28
C HIS A 575 19.08 19.96 -21.52
N GLY A 576 17.93 20.61 -21.34
CA GLY A 576 16.94 20.89 -22.37
C GLY A 576 15.97 19.75 -22.68
N ASN A 577 16.11 18.56 -22.07
CA ASN A 577 15.13 17.48 -22.23
C ASN A 577 13.83 17.83 -21.51
N THR A 578 12.84 18.32 -22.26
CA THR A 578 11.52 18.68 -21.74
C THR A 578 10.40 17.79 -22.31
N THR A 579 10.73 16.87 -23.23
CA THR A 579 9.76 16.15 -24.07
C THR A 579 10.09 14.66 -24.28
N THR A 580 11.18 14.15 -23.70
CA THR A 580 11.59 12.75 -23.85
C THR A 580 11.65 12.08 -22.49
N ASP A 581 10.51 11.54 -22.10
CA ASP A 581 10.38 10.54 -21.04
C ASP A 581 9.51 9.39 -21.61
N LEU A 582 9.88 8.15 -21.30
CA LEU A 582 9.13 6.95 -21.65
C LEU A 582 8.79 6.13 -20.41
N PRO A 583 7.49 5.99 -20.06
CA PRO A 583 7.05 5.27 -18.88
C PRO A 583 7.75 3.93 -18.66
N ASP A 584 8.43 3.86 -17.54
CA ASP A 584 9.52 2.90 -17.34
C ASP A 584 9.02 1.44 -17.32
N ARG A 585 9.89 0.49 -17.70
CA ARG A 585 9.53 -0.92 -17.90
C ARG A 585 10.41 -1.83 -17.03
N LEU A 586 9.78 -2.52 -16.08
CA LEU A 586 10.46 -3.39 -15.09
C LEU A 586 11.55 -4.28 -15.72
N PRO A 587 12.82 -4.13 -15.32
CA PRO A 587 13.92 -4.93 -15.85
C PRO A 587 13.87 -6.38 -15.33
N ALA A 588 14.60 -7.28 -16.00
CA ALA A 588 14.61 -8.71 -15.70
C ALA A 588 15.40 -9.09 -14.43
N THR A 589 16.17 -8.13 -13.89
CA THR A 589 17.10 -8.31 -12.77
C THR A 589 16.72 -7.35 -11.66
N GLY A 590 16.55 -7.86 -10.44
CA GLY A 590 15.95 -7.18 -9.28
C GLY A 590 16.79 -6.07 -8.63
N ASN A 591 17.48 -5.25 -9.42
CA ASN A 591 17.72 -3.86 -9.02
C ASN A 591 16.34 -3.20 -8.88
N ALA A 592 16.17 -2.27 -7.94
CA ALA A 592 15.01 -1.39 -7.98
C ALA A 592 15.00 -0.67 -9.34
N ALA A 593 13.85 -0.63 -10.01
CA ALA A 593 13.65 0.34 -11.07
C ALA A 593 13.71 1.71 -10.40
N SER A 594 14.72 2.50 -10.75
CA SER A 594 14.68 3.92 -10.51
C SER A 594 13.67 4.45 -11.51
N TRP A 595 12.44 4.72 -11.05
CA TRP A 595 11.36 5.28 -11.86
C TRP A 595 11.71 6.75 -12.16
N VAL A 596 12.60 6.97 -13.12
CA VAL A 596 13.18 8.29 -13.38
C VAL A 596 12.18 9.15 -14.14
N ASP A 597 11.87 10.32 -13.58
CA ASP A 597 11.32 11.45 -14.33
C ASP A 597 12.46 12.05 -15.18
N GLU A 598 12.52 11.64 -16.45
CA GLU A 598 13.65 11.92 -17.35
C GLU A 598 13.61 13.34 -17.93
N ASN A 599 12.45 14.01 -17.88
CA ASN A 599 12.26 15.39 -18.34
C ASN A 599 11.99 16.40 -17.20
N CYS A 600 11.93 15.95 -15.95
CA CYS A 600 11.53 16.71 -14.77
C CYS A 600 10.20 17.48 -14.97
N ASP A 601 9.16 16.81 -15.49
CA ASP A 601 7.79 17.39 -15.59
C ASP A 601 6.83 16.98 -14.46
N GLY A 602 7.30 16.10 -13.55
CA GLY A 602 6.66 15.74 -12.30
C GLY A 602 5.95 14.38 -12.33
N ILE A 603 6.24 13.51 -13.31
CA ILE A 603 5.75 12.14 -13.41
C ILE A 603 6.81 11.22 -14.06
N ASP A 604 6.66 9.90 -13.89
CA ASP A 604 7.29 8.89 -14.78
C ASP A 604 6.50 8.88 -16.10
N GLY A 605 6.90 9.74 -17.05
CA GLY A 605 6.21 10.00 -18.31
C GLY A 605 6.33 11.45 -18.79
N VAL A 606 5.65 11.80 -19.88
CA VAL A 606 5.47 13.18 -20.36
C VAL A 606 4.01 13.56 -20.25
N ILE A 607 3.66 14.57 -19.44
CA ILE A 607 2.25 14.97 -19.19
C ILE A 607 1.52 15.30 -20.51
N SER A 608 2.21 15.88 -21.49
CA SER A 608 1.61 16.25 -22.79
C SER A 608 1.31 15.06 -23.72
N ASP A 609 1.95 13.91 -23.51
CA ASP A 609 1.82 12.69 -24.32
C ASP A 609 0.88 11.64 -23.66
N ALA A 610 0.46 11.89 -22.41
CA ALA A 610 -0.35 11.00 -21.58
C ALA A 610 -1.88 11.17 -21.68
N ILE A 611 -2.60 10.12 -21.26
CA ILE A 611 -3.97 10.12 -20.74
C ILE A 611 -3.94 9.59 -19.31
N PHE A 612 -4.56 10.30 -18.36
CA PHE A 612 -4.58 9.92 -16.95
C PHE A 612 -5.87 9.17 -16.58
N VAL A 613 -5.74 8.08 -15.82
CA VAL A 613 -6.85 7.23 -15.36
C VAL A 613 -6.73 6.99 -13.84
N SER A 614 -7.83 7.21 -13.11
CA SER A 614 -7.93 6.92 -11.67
C SER A 614 -9.34 6.52 -11.27
N THR A 615 -9.49 5.43 -10.50
CA THR A 615 -10.79 5.03 -9.90
C THR A 615 -11.39 6.08 -8.97
N SER A 616 -10.59 6.97 -8.38
CA SER A 616 -11.07 8.04 -7.48
C SER A 616 -11.50 9.32 -8.20
N ALA A 617 -11.32 9.40 -9.53
CA ALA A 617 -11.70 10.58 -10.30
C ALA A 617 -13.22 10.80 -10.35
N ALA A 618 -13.64 12.04 -10.58
CA ALA A 618 -15.05 12.37 -10.77
C ALA A 618 -15.59 11.85 -12.12
N PRO A 619 -16.89 11.51 -12.22
CA PRO A 619 -17.49 11.14 -13.50
C PRO A 619 -17.39 12.26 -14.54
N GLY A 620 -17.00 11.91 -15.77
CA GLY A 620 -16.91 12.87 -16.88
C GLY A 620 -15.58 13.63 -17.00
N GLY A 621 -14.51 13.16 -16.35
CA GLY A 621 -13.15 13.64 -16.63
C GLY A 621 -12.75 13.54 -18.11
N ASN A 622 -11.73 14.30 -18.51
CA ASN A 622 -11.28 14.40 -19.91
C ASN A 622 -9.94 13.67 -20.19
N GLY A 623 -9.30 13.15 -19.14
CA GLY A 623 -8.02 12.44 -19.22
C GLY A 623 -6.78 13.29 -18.94
N THR A 624 -6.90 14.52 -18.42
CA THR A 624 -5.76 15.26 -17.85
C THR A 624 -5.46 14.82 -16.41
N ARG A 625 -4.24 15.10 -15.90
CA ARG A 625 -3.85 14.82 -14.51
C ARG A 625 -4.80 15.43 -13.47
N THR A 626 -5.40 16.58 -13.80
CA THR A 626 -6.39 17.31 -12.99
C THR A 626 -7.84 16.86 -13.19
N ALA A 627 -8.15 16.09 -14.23
CA ALA A 627 -9.47 15.50 -14.47
C ALA A 627 -9.36 14.10 -15.11
N PRO A 628 -8.83 13.09 -14.39
CA PRO A 628 -8.58 11.77 -14.94
C PRO A 628 -9.87 11.04 -15.34
N LEU A 629 -9.73 10.00 -16.17
CA LEU A 629 -10.84 9.12 -16.53
C LEU A 629 -11.01 8.01 -15.48
N GLN A 630 -12.24 7.56 -15.25
CA GLN A 630 -12.54 6.58 -14.19
C GLN A 630 -12.19 5.12 -14.54
N THR A 631 -11.97 4.80 -15.82
CA THR A 631 -11.77 3.43 -16.30
C THR A 631 -10.67 3.32 -17.35
N ILE A 632 -10.03 2.15 -17.42
CA ILE A 632 -9.00 1.81 -18.42
C ILE A 632 -9.62 1.78 -19.82
N ALA A 633 -10.86 1.30 -19.97
CA ALA A 633 -11.60 1.36 -21.24
C ALA A 633 -11.76 2.79 -21.76
N ALA A 634 -12.12 3.74 -20.88
CA ALA A 634 -12.22 5.14 -21.24
C ALA A 634 -10.83 5.73 -21.55
N GLY A 635 -9.80 5.38 -20.77
CA GLY A 635 -8.41 5.76 -21.01
C GLY A 635 -7.90 5.34 -22.39
N VAL A 636 -8.08 4.06 -22.75
CA VAL A 636 -7.66 3.50 -24.06
C VAL A 636 -8.46 4.14 -25.21
N ALA A 637 -9.77 4.35 -25.05
CA ALA A 637 -10.57 5.05 -26.05
C ALA A 637 -10.14 6.51 -26.25
N ALA A 638 -9.83 7.21 -25.15
CA ALA A 638 -9.31 8.58 -25.19
C ALA A 638 -7.90 8.65 -25.78
N GLN A 639 -7.04 7.65 -25.49
CA GLN A 639 -5.70 7.56 -26.08
C GLN A 639 -5.78 7.51 -27.61
N GLN A 640 -6.67 6.66 -28.13
CA GLN A 640 -6.89 6.53 -29.57
C GLN A 640 -7.49 7.81 -30.17
N ALA A 641 -8.53 8.37 -29.54
CA ALA A 641 -9.24 9.55 -30.04
C ALA A 641 -8.41 10.85 -30.00
N GLN A 642 -7.51 10.98 -29.03
CA GLN A 642 -6.62 12.14 -28.86
C GLN A 642 -5.21 11.91 -29.46
N ASN A 643 -4.94 10.75 -30.09
CA ASN A 643 -3.63 10.35 -30.64
C ASN A 643 -2.46 10.35 -29.62
N LYS A 644 -2.78 10.21 -28.32
CA LYS A 644 -1.81 10.22 -27.21
C LYS A 644 -0.91 8.99 -27.26
N ARG A 645 0.26 9.08 -26.62
CA ARG A 645 1.28 8.02 -26.66
C ARG A 645 0.99 6.90 -25.69
N TYR A 646 0.48 7.20 -24.50
CA TYR A 646 0.19 6.22 -23.46
C TYR A 646 -0.95 6.64 -22.53
N VAL A 647 -1.49 5.63 -21.81
CA VAL A 647 -2.41 5.76 -20.68
C VAL A 647 -1.65 5.46 -19.39
N LEU A 648 -1.69 6.38 -18.43
CA LEU A 648 -1.09 6.24 -17.11
C LEU A 648 -2.20 6.00 -16.09
N VAL A 649 -2.07 4.94 -15.30
CA VAL A 649 -3.15 4.42 -14.45
C VAL A 649 -2.71 4.43 -12.98
N ALA A 650 -3.46 5.16 -12.15
CA ALA A 650 -3.23 5.22 -10.71
C ALA A 650 -3.63 3.91 -10.02
N GLY A 651 -2.97 3.60 -8.89
CA GLY A 651 -3.30 2.47 -8.02
C GLY A 651 -4.79 2.43 -7.64
N GLY A 652 -5.39 1.25 -7.67
CA GLY A 652 -6.84 1.08 -7.56
C GLY A 652 -7.33 -0.23 -8.19
N LEU A 653 -8.66 -0.46 -8.13
CA LEU A 653 -9.31 -1.68 -8.59
C LEU A 653 -10.26 -1.43 -9.78
N TYR A 654 -9.79 -1.78 -10.98
CA TYR A 654 -10.48 -1.58 -12.25
C TYR A 654 -11.19 -2.88 -12.66
N ARG A 655 -12.53 -2.89 -12.57
CA ARG A 655 -13.38 -4.07 -12.84
C ARG A 655 -13.91 -4.07 -14.28
N GLU A 656 -13.10 -4.44 -15.25
CA GLU A 656 -13.42 -4.31 -16.68
C GLU A 656 -12.64 -5.23 -17.63
N ASN A 657 -13.21 -5.50 -18.79
CA ASN A 657 -12.58 -6.24 -19.91
C ASN A 657 -12.37 -5.27 -21.08
N VAL A 658 -11.13 -4.94 -21.44
CA VAL A 658 -10.82 -3.93 -22.48
C VAL A 658 -10.20 -4.57 -23.71
N ARG A 659 -10.82 -4.29 -24.88
CA ARG A 659 -10.23 -4.59 -26.18
C ARG A 659 -9.23 -3.50 -26.57
N LEU A 660 -8.00 -3.90 -26.85
CA LEU A 660 -6.92 -2.99 -27.23
C LEU A 660 -6.87 -2.71 -28.75
N PHE A 661 -6.20 -1.63 -29.12
CA PHE A 661 -5.85 -1.27 -30.50
C PHE A 661 -4.32 -1.29 -30.69
N ASP A 662 -3.86 -1.34 -31.94
CA ASP A 662 -2.42 -1.46 -32.21
C ASP A 662 -1.69 -0.14 -31.93
N GLY A 663 -0.69 -0.18 -31.04
CA GLY A 663 -0.02 1.00 -30.50
C GLY A 663 -0.62 1.54 -29.19
N ALA A 664 -1.57 0.83 -28.57
CA ALA A 664 -2.06 1.16 -27.22
C ALA A 664 -0.96 0.88 -26.18
N GLN A 665 -0.58 1.88 -25.39
CA GLN A 665 0.47 1.75 -24.37
C GLN A 665 -0.13 2.12 -23.03
N ILE A 666 -0.07 1.21 -22.06
CA ILE A 666 -0.78 1.32 -20.79
C ILE A 666 0.19 0.97 -19.66
N PHE A 667 0.31 1.86 -18.70
CA PHE A 667 1.24 1.75 -17.58
C PHE A 667 0.51 1.92 -16.25
N GLY A 668 0.60 0.91 -15.39
CA GLY A 668 0.13 0.95 -14.02
C GLY A 668 1.24 1.33 -13.04
N GLY A 669 0.84 1.48 -11.78
CA GLY A 669 1.72 1.73 -10.64
C GLY A 669 1.87 3.18 -10.21
N TYR A 670 1.01 4.10 -10.67
CA TYR A 670 1.10 5.52 -10.30
C TYR A 670 0.38 5.80 -8.97
N SER A 671 0.90 6.75 -8.20
CA SER A 671 0.21 7.35 -7.05
C SER A 671 -1.09 8.08 -7.49
N ALA A 672 -1.97 8.40 -6.54
CA ALA A 672 -3.27 9.02 -6.83
C ALA A 672 -3.18 10.45 -7.43
N ASP A 673 -2.05 11.13 -7.20
CA ASP A 673 -1.67 12.44 -7.77
C ASP A 673 -0.77 12.31 -9.03
N PHE A 674 -0.41 11.07 -9.38
CA PHE A 674 0.54 10.63 -10.39
C PHE A 674 2.01 11.08 -10.20
N LEU A 675 2.33 11.79 -9.11
CA LEU A 675 3.68 12.35 -8.86
C LEU A 675 4.75 11.31 -8.53
N LYS A 676 4.35 10.07 -8.23
CA LYS A 676 5.24 8.95 -7.93
C LYS A 676 4.74 7.71 -8.65
N ARG A 677 5.66 6.79 -8.95
CA ARG A 677 5.32 5.49 -9.49
C ARG A 677 6.13 4.39 -8.81
N ASP A 678 5.44 3.31 -8.47
CA ASP A 678 5.97 1.99 -8.14
C ASP A 678 4.78 1.01 -8.21
N PRO A 679 4.72 0.09 -9.20
CA PRO A 679 3.68 -0.92 -9.32
C PRO A 679 3.49 -1.86 -8.11
N ARG A 680 4.43 -1.90 -7.16
CA ARG A 680 4.32 -2.67 -5.92
C ARG A 680 3.70 -1.86 -4.77
N LEU A 681 3.91 -0.55 -4.74
CA LEU A 681 3.39 0.34 -3.69
C LEU A 681 2.01 0.89 -4.06
N TYR A 682 1.83 1.27 -5.33
CA TYR A 682 0.59 1.84 -5.87
C TYR A 682 -0.11 0.83 -6.79
N THR A 683 -0.35 -0.38 -6.28
CA THR A 683 -0.83 -1.54 -7.04
C THR A 683 -2.07 -1.23 -7.90
N THR A 684 -1.91 -1.34 -9.22
CA THR A 684 -2.99 -1.15 -10.19
C THR A 684 -3.60 -2.50 -10.54
N THR A 685 -4.69 -2.86 -9.85
CA THR A 685 -5.38 -4.15 -10.03
C THR A 685 -6.44 -4.03 -11.12
N TRP A 686 -6.23 -4.76 -12.21
CA TRP A 686 -7.17 -4.87 -13.33
C TRP A 686 -7.86 -6.24 -13.26
N GLN A 687 -9.08 -6.26 -12.71
CA GLN A 687 -9.85 -7.49 -12.51
C GLN A 687 -10.93 -7.68 -13.58
N GLY A 688 -11.01 -8.88 -14.12
CA GLY A 688 -11.95 -9.24 -15.18
C GLY A 688 -13.40 -9.31 -14.70
N VAL A 689 -14.29 -9.01 -15.64
CA VAL A 689 -15.75 -9.20 -15.50
C VAL A 689 -16.24 -10.31 -16.43
N GLN A 690 -17.52 -10.69 -16.31
CA GLN A 690 -18.09 -11.78 -17.10
C GLN A 690 -17.82 -11.58 -18.62
N PRO A 691 -17.21 -12.56 -19.31
CA PRO A 691 -16.87 -12.47 -20.73
C PRO A 691 -18.05 -12.06 -21.62
N THR A 692 -17.80 -11.08 -22.49
CA THR A 692 -18.74 -10.64 -23.53
C THR A 692 -18.26 -11.07 -24.91
N ALA A 693 -19.10 -11.02 -25.94
CA ALA A 693 -18.67 -11.33 -27.32
C ALA A 693 -17.49 -10.46 -27.79
N ASN A 694 -17.41 -9.21 -27.30
CA ASN A 694 -16.47 -8.18 -27.73
C ASN A 694 -15.13 -8.25 -26.98
N ALA A 695 -15.16 -8.54 -25.66
CA ALA A 695 -13.98 -8.70 -24.81
C ALA A 695 -14.21 -9.82 -23.76
N ILE A 696 -13.32 -10.82 -23.76
CA ILE A 696 -13.45 -12.06 -22.97
C ILE A 696 -12.43 -12.18 -21.81
N ALA A 697 -11.63 -11.14 -21.59
CA ALA A 697 -10.57 -11.07 -20.58
C ALA A 697 -10.32 -9.59 -20.21
N PRO A 698 -9.69 -9.30 -19.05
CA PRO A 698 -9.14 -7.98 -18.72
C PRO A 698 -8.39 -7.38 -19.91
N VAL A 699 -7.27 -8.01 -20.31
CA VAL A 699 -6.51 -7.66 -21.51
C VAL A 699 -7.01 -8.50 -22.68
N HIS A 700 -7.58 -7.85 -23.70
CA HIS A 700 -8.08 -8.52 -24.90
C HIS A 700 -7.45 -7.92 -26.16
N ALA A 701 -6.59 -8.68 -26.85
CA ALA A 701 -5.90 -8.27 -28.07
C ALA A 701 -6.15 -9.27 -29.22
N GLU A 702 -6.61 -8.77 -30.37
CA GLU A 702 -6.79 -9.56 -31.59
C GLU A 702 -6.16 -8.83 -32.78
N SER A 703 -5.27 -9.51 -33.52
CA SER A 703 -4.61 -9.01 -34.75
C SER A 703 -3.77 -7.72 -34.57
N LEU A 704 -3.12 -7.56 -33.41
CA LEU A 704 -2.26 -6.40 -33.08
C LEU A 704 -0.75 -6.73 -33.23
N GLY A 705 0.12 -5.73 -33.15
CA GLY A 705 1.56 -5.90 -33.00
C GLY A 705 2.29 -6.39 -34.26
N VAL A 706 1.75 -6.10 -35.45
CA VAL A 706 2.33 -6.54 -36.73
C VAL A 706 3.70 -5.92 -37.02
N ALA A 707 4.53 -6.63 -37.78
CA ALA A 707 5.84 -6.13 -38.20
C ALA A 707 5.68 -4.86 -39.05
N GLY A 708 6.29 -3.75 -38.61
CA GLY A 708 6.13 -2.43 -39.22
C GLY A 708 5.14 -1.49 -38.50
N ALA A 709 4.46 -1.94 -37.45
CA ALA A 709 3.58 -1.07 -36.64
C ALA A 709 4.36 0.11 -36.01
N ALA A 710 3.86 1.34 -36.21
CA ALA A 710 4.59 2.57 -35.89
C ALA A 710 4.89 2.76 -34.38
N ARG A 711 3.97 2.33 -33.51
CA ARG A 711 4.15 2.27 -32.04
C ARG A 711 4.11 0.80 -31.59
N GLU A 712 4.61 0.53 -30.38
CA GLU A 712 4.40 -0.75 -29.71
C GLU A 712 3.05 -0.75 -29.01
N THR A 713 2.40 -1.91 -28.90
CA THR A 713 1.32 -2.13 -27.94
C THR A 713 1.97 -2.60 -26.63
N VAL A 714 1.77 -1.92 -25.51
CA VAL A 714 2.55 -2.13 -24.26
C VAL A 714 1.63 -2.21 -23.05
N ILE A 715 1.89 -3.17 -22.15
CA ILE A 715 1.18 -3.35 -20.88
C ILE A 715 2.21 -3.66 -19.78
N SER A 716 2.35 -2.76 -18.81
CA SER A 716 3.35 -2.89 -17.74
C SER A 716 2.88 -2.31 -16.41
N GLY A 717 3.23 -2.96 -15.30
CA GLY A 717 2.94 -2.47 -13.93
C GLY A 717 1.52 -2.76 -13.43
N PHE A 718 0.87 -3.83 -13.89
CA PHE A 718 -0.48 -4.22 -13.45
C PHE A 718 -0.50 -5.54 -12.65
N THR A 719 -1.44 -5.64 -11.72
CA THR A 719 -1.96 -6.92 -11.23
C THR A 719 -3.19 -7.28 -12.08
N ILE A 720 -3.03 -8.19 -13.05
CA ILE A 720 -4.06 -8.57 -14.01
C ILE A 720 -4.75 -9.85 -13.53
N ALA A 721 -5.98 -9.72 -13.03
CA ALA A 721 -6.75 -10.84 -12.47
C ALA A 721 -7.88 -11.27 -13.41
N GLY A 722 -7.92 -12.55 -13.80
CA GLY A 722 -9.02 -13.12 -14.58
C GLY A 722 -10.35 -13.14 -13.80
N TRP A 723 -11.47 -13.12 -14.52
CA TRP A 723 -12.80 -13.17 -13.90
C TRP A 723 -13.08 -14.51 -13.21
N ASP A 724 -13.51 -14.50 -11.95
CA ASP A 724 -13.99 -15.71 -11.27
C ASP A 724 -15.41 -16.08 -11.74
N ALA A 725 -15.51 -17.22 -12.43
CA ALA A 725 -16.75 -17.69 -13.03
C ALA A 725 -17.71 -18.33 -12.01
N THR A 726 -18.29 -17.50 -11.15
CA THR A 726 -19.24 -17.89 -10.08
C THR A 726 -20.66 -18.18 -10.58
N THR A 727 -21.00 -17.82 -11.83
CA THR A 727 -22.34 -18.00 -12.40
C THR A 727 -22.62 -19.46 -12.77
N ASN A 728 -23.63 -20.06 -12.16
CA ASN A 728 -24.13 -21.39 -12.56
C ASN A 728 -24.67 -21.36 -14.00
N VAL A 729 -24.27 -22.34 -14.81
CA VAL A 729 -24.74 -22.52 -16.19
C VAL A 729 -25.93 -23.48 -16.26
N ALA A 730 -26.66 -23.45 -17.39
CA ALA A 730 -27.84 -24.30 -17.60
C ALA A 730 -27.49 -25.81 -17.58
N PRO A 731 -28.47 -26.71 -17.28
CA PRO A 731 -28.23 -28.15 -17.22
C PRO A 731 -27.55 -28.71 -18.48
N GLY A 732 -26.45 -29.45 -18.30
CA GLY A 732 -25.62 -30.00 -19.38
C GLY A 732 -24.73 -28.99 -20.13
N ALA A 733 -24.85 -27.68 -19.87
CA ALA A 733 -24.03 -26.67 -20.53
C ALA A 733 -22.59 -26.63 -19.97
N ALA A 734 -21.63 -26.20 -20.80
CA ALA A 734 -20.26 -26.02 -20.35
C ALA A 734 -20.11 -24.77 -19.46
N GLY A 735 -19.27 -24.85 -18.42
CA GLY A 735 -18.91 -23.74 -17.57
C GLY A 735 -18.04 -22.70 -18.30
N PHE A 736 -18.17 -21.43 -17.91
CA PHE A 736 -17.39 -20.35 -18.52
C PHE A 736 -15.89 -20.46 -18.21
N ALA A 737 -15.03 -20.16 -19.19
CA ALA A 737 -13.61 -20.02 -18.96
C ALA A 737 -13.27 -18.71 -18.23
N SER A 738 -12.26 -18.75 -17.38
CA SER A 738 -11.58 -17.56 -16.86
C SER A 738 -10.29 -17.33 -17.64
N ILE A 739 -10.10 -16.10 -18.11
CA ILE A 739 -8.90 -15.65 -18.83
C ILE A 739 -8.49 -14.30 -18.25
N ALA A 740 -7.21 -14.12 -17.87
CA ALA A 740 -6.68 -12.81 -17.46
C ALA A 740 -6.12 -12.02 -18.66
N VAL A 741 -5.42 -12.69 -19.58
CA VAL A 741 -4.88 -12.11 -20.82
C VAL A 741 -5.24 -12.98 -22.03
N PHE A 742 -5.88 -12.40 -23.04
CA PHE A 742 -6.22 -13.05 -24.31
C PHE A 742 -5.52 -12.39 -25.49
N LEU A 743 -4.64 -13.14 -26.17
CA LEU A 743 -3.88 -12.69 -27.35
C LEU A 743 -4.19 -13.61 -28.53
N GLN A 744 -4.85 -13.12 -29.59
CA GLN A 744 -5.11 -13.88 -30.82
C GLN A 744 -4.48 -13.22 -32.05
N SER A 745 -3.62 -13.97 -32.75
CA SER A 745 -2.88 -13.54 -33.94
C SER A 745 -2.08 -12.24 -33.72
N VAL A 746 -1.54 -12.08 -32.51
CA VAL A 746 -0.74 -10.92 -32.08
C VAL A 746 0.74 -11.14 -32.43
N GLY A 747 1.41 -10.09 -32.91
CA GLY A 747 2.80 -10.11 -33.35
C GLY A 747 3.82 -9.45 -32.38
N PRO A 748 5.09 -9.34 -32.80
CA PRO A 748 6.22 -8.96 -31.95
C PRO A 748 6.29 -7.50 -31.51
N ARG A 749 5.42 -6.62 -32.03
CA ARG A 749 5.27 -5.24 -31.53
C ARG A 749 4.31 -5.13 -30.35
N PHE A 750 3.82 -6.25 -29.82
CA PHE A 750 3.08 -6.33 -28.56
C PHE A 750 4.01 -6.77 -27.41
N VAL A 751 4.00 -6.03 -26.31
CA VAL A 751 4.86 -6.22 -25.14
C VAL A 751 4.01 -6.29 -23.87
N LEU A 752 4.07 -7.44 -23.21
CA LEU A 752 3.48 -7.70 -21.89
C LEU A 752 4.63 -7.90 -20.90
N GLN A 753 4.96 -6.86 -20.13
CA GLN A 753 6.17 -6.82 -19.33
C GLN A 753 5.91 -6.41 -17.87
N GLY A 754 6.44 -7.16 -16.90
CA GLY A 754 6.40 -6.73 -15.50
C GLY A 754 5.00 -6.62 -14.89
N ASN A 755 4.17 -7.65 -15.09
CA ASN A 755 2.83 -7.73 -14.52
C ASN A 755 2.67 -8.96 -13.61
N ASP A 756 1.84 -8.84 -12.58
CA ASP A 756 1.36 -9.96 -11.77
C ASP A 756 0.08 -10.51 -12.41
N ILE A 757 0.16 -11.64 -13.11
CA ILE A 757 -0.94 -12.18 -13.92
C ILE A 757 -1.55 -13.41 -13.24
N VAL A 758 -2.76 -13.28 -12.73
CA VAL A 758 -3.46 -14.30 -11.95
C VAL A 758 -4.71 -14.77 -12.71
N ALA A 759 -4.79 -16.06 -13.04
CA ALA A 759 -6.00 -16.62 -13.61
C ALA A 759 -7.10 -16.77 -12.54
N GLY A 760 -8.31 -16.31 -12.84
CA GLY A 760 -9.48 -16.56 -12.00
C GLY A 760 -9.98 -18.00 -12.11
N ARG A 761 -10.98 -18.34 -11.29
CA ARG A 761 -11.61 -19.66 -11.25
C ARG A 761 -12.45 -19.93 -12.49
N GLY A 762 -12.24 -21.08 -13.13
CA GLY A 762 -13.10 -21.59 -14.20
C GLY A 762 -14.46 -22.07 -13.67
N GLY A 763 -15.51 -21.89 -14.46
CA GLY A 763 -16.90 -22.12 -14.02
C GLY A 763 -17.26 -23.61 -13.97
N THR A 764 -18.08 -24.00 -13.00
CA THR A 764 -18.60 -25.38 -12.90
C THR A 764 -19.52 -25.68 -14.08
N GLY A 765 -19.35 -26.87 -14.68
CA GLY A 765 -20.21 -27.37 -15.75
C GLY A 765 -21.62 -27.70 -15.23
N GLY A 766 -22.64 -27.46 -16.05
CA GLY A 766 -24.03 -27.66 -15.70
C GLY A 766 -24.38 -29.13 -15.49
N ARG A 767 -24.98 -29.46 -14.35
CA ARG A 767 -25.45 -30.83 -14.05
C ARG A 767 -26.44 -31.32 -15.11
N GLY A 768 -26.33 -32.58 -15.52
CA GLY A 768 -27.26 -33.20 -16.45
C GLY A 768 -28.68 -33.31 -15.87
N GLY A 769 -29.69 -33.05 -16.70
CA GLY A 769 -31.10 -33.21 -16.32
C GLY A 769 -31.48 -34.68 -16.07
N THR A 770 -32.22 -34.94 -14.99
CA THR A 770 -32.77 -36.26 -14.65
C THR A 770 -33.80 -36.73 -15.69
N GLY A 771 -33.76 -38.03 -16.01
CA GLY A 771 -34.70 -38.66 -16.94
C GLY A 771 -36.13 -38.76 -16.39
N THR A 772 -37.12 -38.74 -17.28
CA THR A 772 -38.54 -38.85 -16.93
C THR A 772 -38.94 -40.28 -16.58
N GLN A 773 -39.91 -40.41 -15.67
CA GLN A 773 -40.50 -41.70 -15.34
C GLN A 773 -41.27 -42.29 -16.53
N GLY A 774 -41.14 -43.60 -16.74
CA GLY A 774 -41.94 -44.34 -17.71
C GLY A 774 -43.42 -44.46 -17.31
N PHE A 775 -44.33 -44.36 -18.28
CA PHE A 775 -45.76 -44.51 -18.03
C PHE A 775 -46.12 -45.94 -17.57
N GLY A 776 -47.01 -46.04 -16.58
CA GLY A 776 -47.40 -47.30 -15.93
C GLY A 776 -48.57 -47.12 -14.97
N ARG A 777 -48.94 -48.16 -14.20
CA ARG A 777 -50.11 -48.13 -13.30
C ARG A 777 -50.06 -47.06 -12.20
N GLN A 778 -48.88 -46.50 -11.92
CA GLN A 778 -48.66 -45.41 -10.96
C GLN A 778 -49.00 -44.02 -11.52
N ALA A 779 -49.18 -43.89 -12.84
CA ALA A 779 -49.55 -42.63 -13.48
C ALA A 779 -51.05 -42.36 -13.41
N ILE A 780 -51.45 -41.09 -13.52
CA ILE A 780 -52.86 -40.69 -13.59
C ILE A 780 -53.48 -41.31 -14.85
N GLY A 781 -54.60 -42.01 -14.71
CA GLY A 781 -55.24 -42.80 -15.77
C GLY A 781 -54.67 -44.22 -15.96
N GLY A 782 -53.58 -44.58 -15.26
CA GLY A 782 -52.91 -45.88 -15.39
C GLY A 782 -53.70 -47.11 -14.94
N THR A 783 -54.95 -46.95 -14.48
CA THR A 783 -55.84 -48.08 -14.15
C THR A 783 -56.26 -48.88 -15.38
N THR A 784 -56.17 -48.34 -16.59
CA THR A 784 -56.40 -49.09 -17.85
C THR A 784 -55.32 -50.13 -18.14
N LEU A 785 -54.17 -50.07 -17.48
CA LEU A 785 -53.17 -51.15 -17.56
C LEU A 785 -53.60 -52.38 -16.76
N ASN A 786 -54.56 -52.27 -15.84
CA ASN A 786 -55.02 -53.42 -15.06
C ASN A 786 -55.97 -54.29 -15.90
N GLY A 787 -55.80 -55.60 -15.83
CA GLY A 787 -56.76 -56.54 -16.40
C GLY A 787 -58.07 -56.55 -15.62
N LEU A 788 -59.19 -56.67 -16.32
CA LEU A 788 -60.50 -56.76 -15.69
C LEU A 788 -60.72 -58.15 -15.06
N VAL A 789 -61.59 -58.19 -14.05
CA VAL A 789 -61.98 -59.45 -13.41
C VAL A 789 -62.74 -60.37 -14.35
N GLY A 790 -62.55 -61.68 -14.17
CA GLY A 790 -63.36 -62.72 -14.81
C GLY A 790 -64.79 -62.74 -14.27
N VAL A 791 -65.67 -63.40 -15.00
CA VAL A 791 -67.08 -63.58 -14.66
C VAL A 791 -67.23 -64.90 -13.92
N ASN A 792 -67.86 -64.86 -12.74
CA ASN A 792 -68.14 -66.05 -11.92
C ASN A 792 -68.87 -67.15 -12.72
N SER A 793 -68.84 -68.38 -12.22
CA SER A 793 -69.65 -69.48 -12.75
C SER A 793 -71.16 -69.22 -12.60
N GLN A 794 -71.99 -70.00 -13.31
CA GLN A 794 -73.44 -69.99 -13.10
C GLN A 794 -74.05 -71.39 -13.28
N PHE A 795 -74.69 -71.87 -12.23
CA PHE A 795 -75.60 -73.01 -12.26
C PHE A 795 -76.95 -72.65 -12.89
N PHE A 796 -77.44 -73.53 -13.77
CA PHE A 796 -78.76 -73.49 -14.38
C PHE A 796 -79.52 -74.76 -13.97
N SER A 797 -80.73 -74.62 -13.42
CA SER A 797 -81.51 -75.74 -12.87
C SER A 797 -82.20 -76.62 -13.91
N SER A 798 -82.26 -76.18 -15.16
CA SER A 798 -82.93 -76.87 -16.26
C SER A 798 -82.46 -76.35 -17.63
N GLY A 799 -82.95 -76.96 -18.71
CA GLY A 799 -82.63 -76.58 -20.08
C GLY A 799 -81.30 -77.14 -20.59
N ASN A 800 -80.91 -76.71 -21.79
CA ASN A 800 -79.65 -77.06 -22.42
C ASN A 800 -78.77 -75.81 -22.49
N CYS A 801 -77.46 -75.96 -22.31
CA CYS A 801 -76.54 -74.88 -22.62
C CYS A 801 -76.52 -74.63 -24.14
N ASN A 802 -76.43 -73.36 -24.53
CA ASN A 802 -76.26 -72.94 -25.92
C ASN A 802 -75.25 -71.77 -26.01
N PRO A 803 -74.79 -71.37 -27.22
CA PRO A 803 -73.80 -70.31 -27.38
C PRO A 803 -74.15 -68.96 -26.73
N SER A 804 -75.44 -68.64 -26.52
CA SER A 804 -75.85 -67.43 -25.78
C SER A 804 -75.52 -67.47 -24.28
N ASN A 805 -75.09 -68.61 -23.76
CA ASN A 805 -74.66 -68.78 -22.36
C ASN A 805 -73.14 -68.61 -22.19
N HIS A 806 -72.36 -68.64 -23.27
CA HIS A 806 -70.90 -68.49 -23.23
C HIS A 806 -70.52 -67.14 -22.62
N ARG A 807 -69.44 -67.11 -21.84
CA ARG A 807 -68.98 -65.88 -21.16
C ARG A 807 -67.56 -65.54 -21.60
N ILE A 808 -67.34 -64.26 -21.86
CA ILE A 808 -66.03 -63.73 -22.25
C ILE A 808 -65.17 -63.59 -20.97
N GLY A 809 -63.86 -63.85 -21.10
CA GLY A 809 -62.89 -63.59 -20.04
C GLY A 809 -62.76 -62.12 -19.67
N GLY A 810 -62.12 -61.84 -18.54
CA GLY A 810 -61.77 -60.47 -18.18
C GLY A 810 -60.93 -59.83 -19.29
N ALA A 811 -61.30 -58.61 -19.71
CA ALA A 811 -60.55 -57.89 -20.74
C ALA A 811 -59.11 -57.63 -20.28
N ALA A 812 -58.16 -57.70 -21.21
CA ALA A 812 -56.78 -57.32 -20.94
C ALA A 812 -56.67 -55.84 -20.55
N GLY A 813 -55.74 -55.55 -19.65
CA GLY A 813 -55.21 -54.20 -19.53
C GLY A 813 -54.41 -53.84 -20.78
N THR A 814 -54.42 -52.56 -21.16
CA THR A 814 -53.72 -52.04 -22.34
C THR A 814 -52.89 -50.81 -22.02
N ASN A 815 -51.78 -50.64 -22.74
CA ASN A 815 -50.85 -49.53 -22.56
C ASN A 815 -50.49 -48.87 -23.90
N GLY A 816 -51.42 -48.05 -24.41
CA GLY A 816 -51.21 -47.28 -25.65
C GLY A 816 -50.10 -46.22 -25.60
N GLN A 817 -49.35 -46.08 -24.50
CA GLN A 817 -48.17 -45.19 -24.43
C GLN A 817 -46.87 -45.88 -24.88
N CYS A 818 -46.84 -47.22 -24.99
CA CYS A 818 -45.70 -47.96 -25.52
C CYS A 818 -46.10 -49.31 -26.13
N GLY A 819 -45.63 -49.58 -27.35
CA GLY A 819 -46.01 -50.78 -28.11
C GLY A 819 -45.47 -52.09 -27.53
N GLY A 820 -46.26 -53.16 -27.64
CA GLY A 820 -45.88 -54.52 -27.20
C GLY A 820 -46.18 -54.83 -25.73
N SER A 821 -46.77 -53.89 -24.99
CA SER A 821 -47.07 -54.05 -23.55
C SER A 821 -48.42 -54.64 -23.22
N ASP A 822 -49.38 -54.74 -24.14
CA ASP A 822 -50.75 -55.16 -23.81
C ASP A 822 -50.80 -56.56 -23.19
N GLY A 823 -51.70 -56.75 -22.22
CA GLY A 823 -51.95 -58.05 -21.61
C GLY A 823 -52.73 -58.97 -22.55
N THR A 824 -52.81 -60.26 -22.21
CA THR A 824 -53.78 -61.17 -22.85
C THR A 824 -55.09 -61.19 -22.08
N ALA A 825 -56.24 -61.24 -22.78
CA ALA A 825 -57.54 -61.38 -22.14
C ALA A 825 -57.67 -62.74 -21.42
N GLY A 826 -58.53 -62.81 -20.40
CA GLY A 826 -58.81 -64.06 -19.71
C GLY A 826 -59.47 -65.12 -20.61
N GLY A 827 -59.39 -66.38 -20.21
CA GLY A 827 -60.03 -67.47 -20.94
C GLY A 827 -61.55 -67.30 -20.95
N ASN A 828 -62.16 -67.39 -22.14
CA ASN A 828 -63.61 -67.50 -22.29
C ASN A 828 -64.09 -68.89 -21.84
N VAL A 829 -65.29 -68.96 -21.27
CA VAL A 829 -65.95 -70.24 -20.97
C VAL A 829 -67.07 -70.52 -21.97
N VAL A 830 -67.09 -71.74 -22.47
CA VAL A 830 -68.11 -72.27 -23.39
C VAL A 830 -68.98 -73.33 -22.69
N CYS A 831 -70.04 -73.78 -23.36
CA CYS A 831 -70.91 -74.82 -22.81
C CYS A 831 -70.13 -76.09 -22.44
N PRO A 832 -70.36 -76.66 -21.24
CA PRO A 832 -69.59 -77.82 -20.79
C PRO A 832 -69.93 -79.07 -21.59
N VAL A 833 -68.90 -79.83 -21.98
CA VAL A 833 -69.02 -81.07 -22.76
C VAL A 833 -68.27 -82.20 -22.04
N TYR A 834 -68.96 -83.32 -21.80
CA TYR A 834 -68.37 -84.49 -21.13
C TYR A 834 -68.67 -85.79 -21.87
N THR A 835 -67.68 -86.70 -21.94
CA THR A 835 -67.75 -87.95 -22.71
C THR A 835 -67.60 -89.18 -21.81
N PHE A 836 -68.72 -89.75 -21.40
CA PHE A 836 -68.78 -90.92 -20.51
C PHE A 836 -68.12 -92.20 -21.08
N ALA A 837 -67.88 -92.27 -22.39
CA ALA A 837 -67.17 -93.41 -22.99
C ALA A 837 -65.65 -93.40 -22.72
N GLY A 838 -65.09 -92.26 -22.30
CA GLY A 838 -63.67 -92.11 -21.91
C GLY A 838 -63.47 -91.35 -20.60
N ASN A 839 -64.55 -91.11 -19.84
CA ASN A 839 -64.60 -90.26 -18.64
C ASN A 839 -63.90 -88.90 -18.80
N GLN A 840 -64.00 -88.28 -19.97
CA GLN A 840 -63.23 -87.07 -20.30
C GLN A 840 -64.14 -85.89 -20.66
N GLY A 841 -63.91 -84.76 -19.98
CA GLY A 841 -64.47 -83.46 -20.35
C GLY A 841 -63.62 -82.70 -21.37
N ALA A 842 -64.23 -81.75 -22.06
CA ALA A 842 -63.50 -80.77 -22.85
C ALA A 842 -62.69 -79.83 -21.95
N GLN A 843 -61.57 -79.31 -22.46
CA GLN A 843 -60.79 -78.29 -21.78
C GLN A 843 -61.30 -76.90 -22.22
N GLN A 844 -61.54 -76.01 -21.27
CA GLN A 844 -62.02 -74.65 -21.52
C GLN A 844 -60.90 -73.77 -22.12
N MET A 845 -61.18 -72.50 -22.45
CA MET A 845 -60.24 -71.66 -23.23
C MET A 845 -58.86 -71.54 -22.56
N TYR A 846 -57.83 -71.55 -23.40
CA TYR A 846 -56.45 -71.90 -23.10
C TYR A 846 -56.23 -73.39 -22.84
N ALA A 847 -56.92 -74.24 -23.60
CA ALA A 847 -56.57 -75.65 -23.75
C ALA A 847 -55.10 -75.84 -24.20
N ALA A 848 -54.46 -76.89 -23.69
CA ALA A 848 -53.13 -77.42 -24.06
C ALA A 848 -52.11 -76.36 -24.56
N GLN A 849 -51.74 -75.40 -23.70
CA GLN A 849 -50.85 -74.30 -24.08
C GLN A 849 -49.38 -74.76 -24.31
N PRO A 850 -48.68 -74.22 -25.33
CA PRO A 850 -47.24 -74.46 -25.48
C PRO A 850 -46.46 -73.77 -24.35
N PRO A 851 -45.26 -74.26 -23.96
CA PRO A 851 -44.49 -73.71 -22.84
C PRO A 851 -44.13 -72.22 -22.95
N SER A 852 -44.13 -71.66 -24.16
CA SER A 852 -43.91 -70.25 -24.49
C SER A 852 -45.16 -69.36 -24.32
N SER A 853 -46.35 -69.95 -24.19
CA SER A 853 -47.54 -69.20 -23.76
C SER A 853 -47.38 -68.74 -22.32
N ARG A 854 -47.98 -67.59 -22.03
CA ARG A 854 -48.10 -67.07 -20.66
C ARG A 854 -49.51 -67.21 -20.11
N ASN A 855 -50.47 -67.64 -20.93
CA ASN A 855 -51.84 -67.87 -20.47
C ASN A 855 -51.89 -69.14 -19.60
N GLY A 856 -52.61 -69.09 -18.49
CA GLY A 856 -52.85 -70.28 -17.66
C GLY A 856 -53.77 -71.26 -18.39
N ALA A 857 -53.56 -72.57 -18.21
CA ALA A 857 -54.38 -73.56 -18.90
C ALA A 857 -55.85 -73.51 -18.42
N GLY A 858 -56.78 -73.75 -19.35
CA GLY A 858 -58.19 -73.91 -19.00
C GLY A 858 -58.43 -75.17 -18.18
N GLY A 859 -59.37 -75.13 -17.25
CA GLY A 859 -59.87 -76.30 -16.53
C GLY A 859 -60.68 -77.22 -17.43
N PHE A 860 -60.81 -78.48 -17.03
CA PHE A 860 -61.59 -79.49 -17.73
C PHE A 860 -63.01 -79.57 -17.20
N ASP A 861 -63.98 -79.69 -18.11
CA ASP A 861 -65.38 -79.89 -17.77
C ASP A 861 -65.57 -81.20 -16.98
N TRP A 862 -66.43 -81.16 -15.98
CA TRP A 862 -66.87 -82.33 -15.22
C TRP A 862 -68.33 -82.65 -15.61
N SER A 863 -68.96 -83.65 -15.00
CA SER A 863 -70.39 -83.91 -15.24
C SER A 863 -71.13 -84.40 -14.00
N PHE A 864 -72.43 -84.11 -13.94
CA PHE A 864 -73.34 -84.85 -13.08
C PHE A 864 -73.45 -86.31 -13.56
N ASP A 865 -73.96 -87.21 -12.72
CA ASP A 865 -73.89 -88.66 -12.93
C ASP A 865 -75.12 -89.40 -12.32
N THR A 866 -75.10 -90.73 -12.33
CA THR A 866 -76.17 -91.58 -11.79
C THR A 866 -76.40 -91.46 -10.27
N LEU A 867 -75.43 -90.92 -9.52
CA LEU A 867 -75.52 -90.72 -8.06
C LEU A 867 -76.06 -89.33 -7.70
N SER A 868 -76.11 -88.42 -8.68
CA SER A 868 -76.36 -86.99 -8.48
C SER A 868 -77.79 -86.60 -8.08
N SER A 869 -78.75 -87.51 -8.25
CA SER A 869 -80.19 -87.31 -7.94
C SER A 869 -80.84 -86.10 -8.68
N PRO A 870 -82.15 -85.84 -8.50
CA PRO A 870 -82.76 -84.59 -8.97
C PRO A 870 -82.17 -83.33 -8.30
N GLY A 871 -81.47 -83.48 -7.17
CA GLY A 871 -80.83 -82.38 -6.45
C GLY A 871 -79.48 -81.92 -7.01
N CYS A 872 -78.90 -82.68 -7.97
CA CYS A 872 -77.58 -82.41 -8.55
C CYS A 872 -76.47 -82.32 -7.46
N ASN A 873 -76.37 -83.35 -6.62
CA ASN A 873 -75.57 -83.37 -5.38
C ASN A 873 -74.33 -84.30 -5.42
N HIS A 874 -73.91 -84.73 -6.61
CA HIS A 874 -72.68 -85.50 -6.86
C HIS A 874 -72.08 -85.05 -8.20
N VAL A 875 -70.79 -85.30 -8.46
CA VAL A 875 -70.16 -85.05 -9.76
C VAL A 875 -69.11 -86.13 -10.04
N THR A 876 -68.94 -86.46 -11.32
CA THR A 876 -67.83 -87.28 -11.82
C THR A 876 -66.78 -86.37 -12.44
N GLU A 877 -65.54 -86.51 -11.98
CA GLU A 877 -64.38 -85.73 -12.40
C GLU A 877 -63.89 -86.15 -13.79
N SER A 878 -63.30 -85.22 -14.55
CA SER A 878 -62.63 -85.55 -15.81
C SER A 878 -61.37 -86.38 -15.54
N GLY A 879 -61.19 -87.48 -16.27
CA GLY A 879 -60.08 -88.42 -16.12
C GLY A 879 -60.23 -89.45 -14.99
N PHE A 880 -61.37 -89.48 -14.29
CA PHE A 880 -61.66 -90.48 -13.26
C PHE A 880 -61.73 -91.92 -13.86
N PRO A 881 -61.21 -92.97 -13.20
CA PRO A 881 -60.51 -92.98 -11.91
C PRO A 881 -58.98 -92.89 -12.02
N SER A 882 -58.42 -92.79 -13.24
CA SER A 882 -56.99 -93.05 -13.49
C SER A 882 -56.09 -91.82 -13.46
N THR A 883 -56.56 -90.66 -13.91
CA THR A 883 -55.77 -89.42 -13.95
C THR A 883 -56.70 -88.21 -13.93
N ILE A 884 -57.17 -87.84 -12.73
CA ILE A 884 -58.07 -86.70 -12.51
C ILE A 884 -57.45 -85.43 -13.11
N GLN A 885 -58.20 -84.73 -13.96
CA GLN A 885 -57.79 -83.49 -14.62
C GLN A 885 -58.31 -82.28 -13.83
N PRO A 886 -57.52 -81.18 -13.71
CA PRO A 886 -57.92 -79.98 -12.97
C PRO A 886 -59.25 -79.40 -13.47
N HIS A 887 -60.15 -79.06 -12.54
CA HIS A 887 -61.40 -78.36 -12.86
C HIS A 887 -61.22 -76.84 -12.93
N ASP A 888 -60.33 -76.30 -12.10
CA ASP A 888 -60.02 -74.87 -12.06
C ASP A 888 -59.13 -74.44 -13.23
N GLY A 889 -59.27 -73.18 -13.66
CA GLY A 889 -58.34 -72.57 -14.60
C GLY A 889 -57.05 -72.12 -13.90
N GLU A 890 -55.89 -72.37 -14.51
CA GLU A 890 -54.61 -71.96 -13.94
C GLU A 890 -54.41 -70.43 -14.04
N ASP A 891 -53.61 -69.87 -13.14
CA ASP A 891 -53.19 -68.48 -13.18
C ASP A 891 -52.32 -68.17 -14.42
N GLY A 892 -52.55 -67.00 -15.02
CA GLY A 892 -51.71 -66.44 -16.06
C GLY A 892 -50.33 -66.04 -15.52
N ARG A 893 -49.28 -66.40 -16.26
CA ARG A 893 -47.90 -66.06 -15.93
C ARG A 893 -47.67 -64.54 -16.06
N PRO A 894 -46.89 -63.93 -15.16
CA PRO A 894 -46.53 -62.51 -15.26
C PRO A 894 -45.82 -62.14 -16.58
N GLY A 895 -45.88 -60.85 -16.89
CA GLY A 895 -45.05 -60.20 -17.89
C GLY A 895 -43.58 -60.19 -17.48
N ALA A 896 -42.68 -60.18 -18.47
CA ALA A 896 -41.27 -59.93 -18.22
C ALA A 896 -41.02 -58.42 -18.05
N ASP A 897 -40.30 -58.06 -16.99
CA ASP A 897 -39.83 -56.70 -16.74
C ASP A 897 -38.88 -56.22 -17.87
N GLY A 898 -38.88 -54.91 -18.11
CA GLY A 898 -38.06 -54.26 -19.11
C GLY A 898 -36.60 -54.17 -18.67
N ILE A 899 -35.68 -54.41 -19.60
CA ILE A 899 -34.23 -54.29 -19.34
C ILE A 899 -33.88 -52.82 -19.10
N SER A 900 -33.07 -52.55 -18.08
CA SER A 900 -32.57 -51.21 -17.76
C SER A 900 -31.75 -50.62 -18.90
N GLY A 901 -31.85 -49.31 -19.13
CA GLY A 901 -31.00 -48.60 -20.08
C GLY A 901 -29.53 -48.62 -19.63
N SER A 902 -28.61 -48.61 -20.59
CA SER A 902 -27.17 -48.51 -20.30
C SER A 902 -26.79 -47.11 -19.85
N GLY A 903 -25.85 -47.00 -18.91
CA GLY A 903 -25.30 -45.73 -18.46
C GLY A 903 -24.60 -44.95 -19.58
N GLY A 904 -24.63 -43.62 -19.47
CA GLY A 904 -23.90 -42.71 -20.33
C GLY A 904 -22.40 -42.72 -20.00
N ALA A 905 -21.56 -42.55 -21.02
CA ALA A 905 -20.12 -42.46 -20.85
C ALA A 905 -19.73 -41.06 -20.38
N GLY A 906 -19.02 -40.97 -19.26
CA GLY A 906 -18.36 -39.74 -18.82
C GLY A 906 -17.32 -39.25 -19.84
N ALA A 907 -17.03 -37.96 -19.82
CA ALA A 907 -16.12 -37.33 -20.77
C ALA A 907 -14.70 -37.93 -20.67
N THR A 908 -14.11 -38.29 -21.81
CA THR A 908 -12.85 -39.06 -21.86
C THR A 908 -11.64 -38.25 -21.39
N THR A 909 -10.49 -38.91 -21.16
CA THR A 909 -9.22 -38.24 -20.81
C THR A 909 -8.81 -37.17 -21.82
N ARG A 910 -9.15 -37.29 -23.11
CA ARG A 910 -8.86 -36.25 -24.12
C ARG A 910 -9.61 -34.95 -23.85
N ALA A 911 -10.79 -35.01 -23.22
CA ALA A 911 -11.59 -33.83 -22.95
C ALA A 911 -10.94 -32.85 -21.95
N ARG A 912 -9.94 -33.33 -21.18
CA ARG A 912 -9.27 -32.60 -20.10
C ARG A 912 -8.55 -31.31 -20.49
N PHE A 913 -8.23 -31.13 -21.78
CA PHE A 913 -7.53 -29.96 -22.30
C PHE A 913 -8.49 -28.85 -22.79
N GLY A 914 -9.78 -29.16 -22.91
CA GLY A 914 -10.70 -28.37 -23.73
C GLY A 914 -10.37 -28.49 -25.22
N SER A 915 -10.58 -27.41 -25.98
CA SER A 915 -10.31 -27.31 -27.41
C SER A 915 -10.21 -25.83 -27.83
N PHE A 916 -10.01 -25.56 -29.12
CA PHE A 916 -9.99 -24.21 -29.71
C PHE A 916 -10.89 -24.16 -30.94
N SER A 917 -11.66 -23.08 -31.09
CA SER A 917 -12.49 -22.81 -32.26
C SER A 917 -12.43 -21.31 -32.60
N GLY A 918 -12.19 -20.98 -33.87
CA GLY A 918 -11.98 -19.60 -34.32
C GLY A 918 -10.83 -18.86 -33.62
N GLY A 919 -9.87 -19.58 -33.04
CA GLY A 919 -8.78 -19.03 -32.22
C GLY A 919 -9.12 -18.79 -30.74
N ARG A 920 -10.38 -18.96 -30.31
CA ARG A 920 -10.79 -18.86 -28.91
C ARG A 920 -10.85 -20.25 -28.26
N TRP A 921 -10.50 -20.36 -26.97
CA TRP A 921 -10.65 -21.61 -26.23
C TRP A 921 -12.14 -21.94 -26.05
N VAL A 922 -12.49 -23.22 -26.17
CA VAL A 922 -13.82 -23.76 -25.90
C VAL A 922 -13.71 -25.04 -25.08
N ALA A 923 -14.78 -25.41 -24.38
CA ALA A 923 -14.90 -26.72 -23.77
C ALA A 923 -14.77 -27.84 -24.83
N SER A 924 -14.26 -29.01 -24.43
CA SER A 924 -13.95 -30.07 -25.39
C SER A 924 -15.19 -30.59 -26.14
N PRO A 925 -15.10 -30.83 -27.46
CA PRO A 925 -16.18 -31.44 -28.23
C PRO A 925 -16.43 -32.91 -27.87
N THR A 926 -15.47 -33.60 -27.21
CA THR A 926 -15.70 -34.92 -26.60
C THR A 926 -16.46 -34.80 -25.28
N ALA A 927 -17.71 -34.35 -25.36
CA ALA A 927 -18.64 -34.29 -24.24
C ALA A 927 -18.99 -35.69 -23.69
N ALA A 928 -19.54 -35.73 -22.47
CA ALA A 928 -20.16 -36.94 -21.94
C ALA A 928 -21.45 -37.28 -22.71
N SER A 929 -21.89 -38.53 -22.69
CA SER A 929 -23.14 -38.97 -23.32
C SER A 929 -24.28 -39.16 -22.32
N SER A 930 -25.52 -38.94 -22.77
CA SER A 930 -26.72 -39.27 -22.00
C SER A 930 -26.88 -40.80 -21.86
N GLY A 931 -27.48 -41.24 -20.76
CA GLY A 931 -27.87 -42.63 -20.60
C GLY A 931 -28.94 -43.03 -21.63
N GLN A 932 -29.04 -44.32 -21.92
CA GLN A 932 -30.08 -44.83 -22.81
C GLN A 932 -31.42 -44.97 -22.08
N PRO A 933 -32.57 -44.86 -22.78
CA PRO A 933 -33.86 -45.20 -22.18
C PRO A 933 -33.91 -46.68 -21.79
N GLY A 934 -34.68 -47.00 -20.75
CA GLY A 934 -35.01 -48.39 -20.42
C GLY A 934 -35.95 -49.00 -21.46
N LEU A 935 -35.94 -50.32 -21.57
CA LEU A 935 -36.88 -51.02 -22.45
C LEU A 935 -38.27 -51.10 -21.82
N THR A 936 -39.27 -51.08 -22.68
CA THR A 936 -40.68 -51.34 -22.34
C THR A 936 -40.87 -52.80 -21.93
N ALA A 937 -41.72 -53.03 -20.93
CA ALA A 937 -42.03 -54.35 -20.41
C ALA A 937 -43.21 -55.03 -21.12
N GLN A 938 -43.28 -56.35 -20.99
CA GLN A 938 -44.31 -57.17 -21.62
C GLN A 938 -45.57 -57.25 -20.74
N GLY A 939 -46.76 -57.33 -21.35
CA GLY A 939 -47.99 -57.66 -20.64
C GLY A 939 -48.02 -59.11 -20.15
N GLY A 940 -48.85 -59.39 -19.15
CA GLY A 940 -49.05 -60.75 -18.63
C GLY A 940 -49.89 -61.65 -19.55
N GLY A 941 -49.91 -62.95 -19.25
CA GLY A 941 -50.88 -63.87 -19.86
C GLY A 941 -52.22 -63.89 -19.11
N GLY A 942 -53.30 -64.20 -19.82
CA GLY A 942 -54.64 -64.30 -19.23
C GLY A 942 -54.79 -65.55 -18.37
N GLY A 943 -55.65 -65.49 -17.35
CA GLY A 943 -55.99 -66.67 -16.56
C GLY A 943 -56.79 -67.70 -17.37
N GLY A 944 -56.68 -68.98 -17.03
CA GLY A 944 -57.49 -70.04 -17.61
C GLY A 944 -58.98 -69.87 -17.27
N ALA A 945 -59.87 -70.27 -18.19
CA ALA A 945 -61.28 -70.47 -17.84
C ALA A 945 -61.42 -71.77 -17.03
N GLY A 946 -62.20 -71.76 -15.95
CA GLY A 946 -62.54 -72.97 -15.21
C GLY A 946 -63.56 -73.83 -15.95
N GLY A 947 -63.52 -75.15 -15.73
CA GLY A 947 -64.44 -76.13 -16.29
C GLY A 947 -65.89 -75.90 -15.85
N GLY A 948 -66.86 -76.22 -16.71
CA GLY A 948 -68.26 -76.32 -16.31
C GLY A 948 -68.66 -77.76 -15.94
N VAL A 949 -69.88 -77.95 -15.45
CA VAL A 949 -70.44 -79.27 -15.15
C VAL A 949 -71.55 -79.59 -16.13
N ALA A 950 -71.31 -80.59 -17.00
CA ALA A 950 -72.25 -81.03 -18.01
C ALA A 950 -73.46 -81.77 -17.40
N ARG A 951 -74.65 -81.53 -17.98
CA ARG A 951 -75.93 -82.17 -17.59
C ARG A 951 -75.91 -83.67 -17.91
N PHE A 952 -76.38 -84.49 -16.98
CA PHE A 952 -76.57 -85.93 -17.20
C PHE A 952 -78.00 -86.37 -16.87
N THR A 953 -78.83 -86.43 -17.90
CA THR A 953 -80.28 -86.68 -17.78
C THR A 953 -80.63 -88.07 -17.22
N ALA A 954 -79.76 -89.07 -17.41
CA ALA A 954 -79.99 -90.43 -16.92
C ALA A 954 -79.76 -90.59 -15.40
N GLY A 955 -79.17 -89.59 -14.73
CA GLY A 955 -79.00 -89.55 -13.26
C GLY A 955 -80.07 -88.76 -12.51
N GLY A 956 -81.12 -88.31 -13.20
CA GLY A 956 -82.20 -87.50 -12.63
C GLY A 956 -81.89 -86.00 -12.55
N CYS A 957 -80.63 -85.60 -12.41
CA CYS A 957 -80.22 -84.19 -12.44
C CYS A 957 -80.58 -83.54 -13.80
N GLN A 958 -81.35 -82.46 -13.75
CA GLN A 958 -81.72 -81.67 -14.94
C GLN A 958 -80.89 -80.39 -15.10
N GLY A 959 -80.04 -80.09 -14.13
CA GLY A 959 -79.18 -78.91 -14.15
C GLY A 959 -77.85 -79.13 -14.87
N TRP A 960 -77.13 -78.01 -15.03
CA TRP A 960 -75.76 -77.91 -15.52
C TRP A 960 -75.14 -76.62 -14.99
N GLU A 961 -73.83 -76.49 -15.07
CA GLU A 961 -73.11 -75.32 -14.59
C GLU A 961 -72.12 -74.85 -15.64
N ILE A 962 -72.15 -73.56 -15.99
CA ILE A 962 -71.05 -72.97 -16.75
C ILE A 962 -69.94 -72.57 -15.77
N GLY A 963 -68.70 -72.92 -16.10
CA GLY A 963 -67.53 -72.57 -15.30
C GLY A 963 -67.29 -71.07 -15.23
N ALA A 964 -66.33 -70.67 -14.40
CA ALA A 964 -65.93 -69.27 -14.27
C ALA A 964 -64.94 -68.87 -15.38
N THR A 965 -64.99 -67.64 -15.87
CA THR A 965 -64.02 -67.15 -16.86
C THR A 965 -62.73 -66.68 -16.20
N GLY A 966 -61.63 -66.79 -16.93
CA GLY A 966 -60.32 -66.32 -16.48
C GLY A 966 -60.28 -64.80 -16.34
N GLY A 967 -59.42 -64.32 -15.46
CA GLY A 967 -59.12 -62.89 -15.31
C GLY A 967 -58.25 -62.37 -16.45
N GLY A 968 -58.46 -61.11 -16.84
CA GLY A 968 -57.60 -60.43 -17.81
C GLY A 968 -56.22 -60.13 -17.24
N ALA A 969 -55.19 -60.19 -18.07
CA ALA A 969 -53.83 -59.85 -17.64
C ALA A 969 -53.60 -58.34 -17.57
N GLY A 970 -52.62 -57.93 -16.76
CA GLY A 970 -52.12 -56.56 -16.75
C GLY A 970 -51.16 -56.26 -17.91
N ALA A 971 -51.18 -55.02 -18.40
CA ALA A 971 -50.21 -54.53 -19.39
C ALA A 971 -48.86 -54.19 -18.75
N GLY A 972 -47.77 -54.37 -19.48
CA GLY A 972 -46.44 -53.95 -19.08
C GLY A 972 -46.29 -52.43 -18.99
N GLY A 973 -45.39 -51.96 -18.13
CA GLY A 973 -45.02 -50.55 -18.02
C GLY A 973 -44.00 -50.13 -19.08
N CYS A 974 -44.02 -48.85 -19.45
CA CYS A 974 -43.06 -48.26 -20.36
C CYS A 974 -41.71 -48.03 -19.66
N GLY A 975 -40.61 -48.08 -20.42
CA GLY A 975 -39.29 -47.74 -19.89
C GLY A 975 -39.16 -46.27 -19.47
N GLY A 976 -38.33 -46.00 -18.47
CA GLY A 976 -37.96 -44.63 -18.08
C GLY A 976 -36.92 -44.04 -19.04
N SER A 977 -36.91 -42.71 -19.20
CA SER A 977 -35.92 -42.07 -20.07
C SER A 977 -34.54 -42.09 -19.42
N GLY A 978 -33.49 -42.09 -20.25
CA GLY A 978 -32.14 -41.88 -19.76
C GLY A 978 -31.96 -40.49 -19.14
N GLY A 979 -31.01 -40.36 -18.22
CA GLY A 979 -30.53 -39.08 -17.69
C GLY A 979 -29.55 -38.41 -18.65
N ASN A 980 -29.60 -37.08 -18.72
CA ASN A 980 -28.74 -36.32 -19.63
C ASN A 980 -27.28 -36.24 -19.16
N ALA A 981 -26.36 -36.06 -20.11
CA ALA A 981 -24.95 -35.79 -19.83
C ALA A 981 -24.73 -34.56 -18.96
N GLY A 982 -23.68 -34.59 -18.12
CA GLY A 982 -23.16 -33.43 -17.42
C GLY A 982 -22.24 -32.58 -18.31
N GLY A 983 -22.33 -31.26 -18.18
CA GLY A 983 -21.51 -30.30 -18.94
C GLY A 983 -20.05 -30.26 -18.46
N ALA A 984 -19.13 -29.89 -19.35
CA ALA A 984 -17.72 -29.74 -18.99
C ALA A 984 -17.45 -28.48 -18.16
N GLY A 985 -16.47 -28.53 -17.26
CA GLY A 985 -15.99 -27.37 -16.51
C GLY A 985 -15.19 -26.39 -17.38
N GLY A 986 -15.28 -25.10 -17.06
CA GLY A 986 -14.55 -24.05 -17.73
C GLY A 986 -13.06 -24.04 -17.37
N GLY A 987 -12.21 -23.65 -18.32
CA GLY A 987 -10.78 -23.52 -18.09
C GLY A 987 -10.40 -22.33 -17.22
N SER A 988 -9.23 -22.37 -16.60
CA SER A 988 -8.58 -21.26 -15.89
C SER A 988 -7.23 -20.96 -16.55
N PHE A 989 -7.09 -19.78 -17.14
CA PHE A 989 -5.91 -19.40 -17.92
C PHE A 989 -5.39 -18.01 -17.54
N ALA A 990 -4.09 -17.90 -17.23
CA ALA A 990 -3.50 -16.59 -16.95
C ALA A 990 -3.25 -15.87 -18.29
N ILE A 991 -2.66 -16.58 -19.26
CA ILE A 991 -2.47 -16.10 -20.63
C ILE A 991 -2.97 -17.15 -21.64
N VAL A 992 -3.78 -16.73 -22.60
CA VAL A 992 -4.14 -17.51 -23.80
C VAL A 992 -3.48 -16.86 -25.02
N ILE A 993 -2.68 -17.63 -25.79
CA ILE A 993 -1.98 -17.13 -26.98
C ILE A 993 -2.34 -18.00 -28.20
N SER A 994 -3.20 -17.51 -29.09
CA SER A 994 -3.63 -18.27 -30.27
C SER A 994 -3.21 -17.63 -31.58
N ALA A 995 -3.16 -18.42 -32.65
CA ALA A 995 -3.12 -17.94 -34.02
C ALA A 995 -4.03 -18.79 -34.92
N LEU A 996 -4.68 -18.19 -35.91
CA LEU A 996 -5.56 -18.91 -36.84
C LEU A 996 -4.79 -19.87 -37.78
N VAL A 997 -3.51 -19.60 -37.99
CA VAL A 997 -2.53 -20.44 -38.69
C VAL A 997 -1.23 -20.51 -37.86
N PRO A 998 -0.38 -21.55 -38.01
CA PRO A 998 0.93 -21.61 -37.36
C PRO A 998 1.74 -20.32 -37.56
N ASN A 999 2.11 -19.66 -36.46
CA ASN A 999 2.80 -18.37 -36.47
C ASN A 999 4.07 -18.40 -35.60
N THR A 1000 5.13 -17.77 -36.10
CA THR A 1000 6.44 -17.61 -35.42
C THR A 1000 6.78 -16.15 -35.12
N ALA A 1001 5.98 -15.19 -35.56
CA ALA A 1001 6.06 -13.79 -35.16
C ALA A 1001 5.25 -13.60 -33.87
N LEU A 1002 5.92 -13.72 -32.72
CA LEU A 1002 5.29 -13.84 -31.39
C LEU A 1002 5.33 -12.54 -30.58
N PRO A 1003 4.36 -12.28 -29.69
CA PRO A 1003 4.42 -11.18 -28.73
C PRO A 1003 5.58 -11.36 -27.74
N SER A 1004 6.13 -10.23 -27.26
CA SER A 1004 7.12 -10.23 -26.20
C SER A 1004 6.43 -10.35 -24.83
N ILE A 1005 6.76 -11.41 -24.08
CA ILE A 1005 6.19 -11.68 -22.75
C ILE A 1005 7.35 -11.92 -21.78
N LEU A 1006 7.65 -10.91 -20.95
CA LEU A 1006 8.87 -10.81 -20.16
C LEU A 1006 8.58 -10.35 -18.72
N ASN A 1007 9.35 -10.84 -17.75
CA ASN A 1007 9.39 -10.37 -16.36
C ASN A 1007 8.03 -10.40 -15.62
N ASN A 1008 7.03 -11.13 -16.13
CA ASN A 1008 5.73 -11.28 -15.47
C ASN A 1008 5.80 -12.38 -14.41
N ARG A 1009 5.03 -12.24 -13.33
CA ARG A 1009 4.79 -13.28 -12.34
C ARG A 1009 3.43 -13.92 -12.64
N ILE A 1010 3.42 -15.19 -13.02
CA ILE A 1010 2.26 -15.87 -13.61
C ILE A 1010 1.73 -16.92 -12.63
N GLN A 1011 0.44 -16.81 -12.27
CA GLN A 1011 -0.26 -17.73 -11.39
C GLN A 1011 -1.49 -18.32 -12.07
N ARG A 1012 -1.63 -19.65 -12.04
CA ARG A 1012 -2.80 -20.36 -12.57
C ARG A 1012 -3.83 -20.61 -11.46
N GLY A 1013 -5.11 -20.50 -11.80
CA GLY A 1013 -6.23 -20.61 -10.87
C GLY A 1013 -6.80 -22.03 -10.82
N ALA A 1014 -7.97 -22.18 -10.21
CA ALA A 1014 -8.68 -23.46 -10.19
C ALA A 1014 -9.52 -23.62 -11.46
N GLY A 1015 -9.31 -24.71 -12.21
CA GLY A 1015 -10.21 -25.12 -13.28
C GLY A 1015 -11.60 -25.51 -12.73
N GLY A 1016 -12.66 -25.27 -13.50
CA GLY A 1016 -14.02 -25.53 -13.05
C GLY A 1016 -14.36 -27.01 -12.94
N ASN A 1017 -15.21 -27.39 -11.98
CA ASN A 1017 -15.65 -28.79 -11.84
C ASN A 1017 -16.46 -29.21 -13.09
N GLY A 1018 -16.31 -30.45 -13.53
CA GLY A 1018 -17.26 -31.06 -14.46
C GLY A 1018 -18.62 -31.23 -13.79
N GLY A 1019 -19.70 -31.00 -14.54
CA GLY A 1019 -21.06 -31.22 -14.05
C GLY A 1019 -21.38 -32.72 -13.95
N ASP A 1020 -22.10 -33.11 -12.90
CA ASP A 1020 -22.54 -34.51 -12.74
C ASP A 1020 -23.55 -34.92 -13.81
N GLY A 1021 -23.58 -36.21 -14.14
CA GLY A 1021 -24.63 -36.78 -14.97
C GLY A 1021 -26.02 -36.74 -14.31
N GLY A 1022 -27.05 -36.61 -15.13
CA GLY A 1022 -28.44 -36.70 -14.69
C GLY A 1022 -28.83 -38.11 -14.27
N PHE A 1023 -29.70 -38.25 -13.28
CA PHE A 1023 -30.19 -39.56 -12.86
C PHE A 1023 -31.04 -40.22 -13.95
N GLY A 1024 -30.97 -41.55 -14.06
CA GLY A 1024 -31.85 -42.32 -14.94
C GLY A 1024 -33.29 -42.33 -14.43
N GLY A 1025 -34.26 -42.10 -15.32
CA GLY A 1025 -35.68 -42.07 -14.95
C GLY A 1025 -36.17 -43.47 -14.55
N PRO A 1026 -37.00 -43.61 -13.50
CA PRO A 1026 -37.54 -44.91 -13.11
C PRO A 1026 -38.51 -45.43 -14.17
N GLY A 1027 -38.59 -46.76 -14.32
CA GLY A 1027 -39.58 -47.37 -15.21
C GLY A 1027 -41.02 -47.21 -14.72
N GLY A 1028 -41.98 -47.42 -15.61
CA GLY A 1028 -43.39 -47.53 -15.25
C GLY A 1028 -43.71 -48.87 -14.62
N LEU A 1029 -44.55 -48.90 -13.58
CA LEU A 1029 -45.03 -50.15 -13.01
C LEU A 1029 -46.04 -50.81 -13.96
N GLY A 1030 -45.94 -52.13 -14.15
CA GLY A 1030 -46.92 -52.87 -14.92
C GLY A 1030 -48.28 -52.89 -14.25
N GLY A 1031 -49.37 -52.98 -15.01
CA GLY A 1031 -50.72 -53.15 -14.47
C GLY A 1031 -50.90 -54.49 -13.76
N SER A 1032 -51.85 -54.55 -12.82
CA SER A 1032 -52.17 -55.81 -12.13
C SER A 1032 -53.11 -56.68 -12.94
N GLY A 1033 -52.96 -58.00 -12.79
CA GLY A 1033 -53.87 -58.97 -13.39
C GLY A 1033 -55.19 -59.04 -12.62
N GLY A 1034 -56.31 -59.10 -13.34
CA GLY A 1034 -57.63 -59.26 -12.76
C GLY A 1034 -57.81 -60.64 -12.15
N PHE A 1035 -58.54 -60.74 -11.04
CA PHE A 1035 -58.97 -62.03 -10.49
C PHE A 1035 -59.88 -62.76 -11.48
N GLY A 1036 -59.75 -64.08 -11.60
CA GLY A 1036 -60.74 -64.88 -12.32
C GLY A 1036 -62.07 -64.93 -11.59
N GLY A 1037 -63.12 -65.41 -12.27
CA GLY A 1037 -64.43 -65.58 -11.65
C GLY A 1037 -64.39 -66.64 -10.54
N ILE A 1038 -65.18 -66.44 -9.49
CA ILE A 1038 -65.29 -67.42 -8.38
C ILE A 1038 -66.36 -68.48 -8.64
N ALA A 1039 -66.26 -69.58 -7.90
CA ALA A 1039 -67.23 -70.65 -7.86
C ALA A 1039 -68.57 -70.17 -7.25
N ALA A 1040 -69.69 -70.44 -7.92
CA ALA A 1040 -71.03 -70.12 -7.44
C ALA A 1040 -71.62 -71.21 -6.52
N ARG A 1041 -71.06 -72.42 -6.57
CA ARG A 1041 -71.47 -73.63 -5.83
C ARG A 1041 -70.25 -74.50 -5.53
N TRP A 1042 -70.47 -75.55 -4.72
CA TRP A 1042 -69.47 -76.59 -4.45
C TRP A 1042 -69.07 -77.39 -5.70
N SER A 1043 -69.91 -77.37 -6.74
CA SER A 1043 -69.74 -78.07 -8.01
C SER A 1043 -69.00 -77.25 -9.07
N SER A 1044 -68.78 -75.95 -8.85
CA SER A 1044 -68.17 -75.07 -9.85
C SER A 1044 -66.66 -74.91 -9.67
N SER A 1045 -65.96 -74.77 -10.78
CA SER A 1045 -64.59 -74.25 -10.85
C SER A 1045 -64.47 -72.77 -10.48
N VAL A 1046 -63.24 -72.36 -10.14
CA VAL A 1046 -62.76 -70.98 -10.28
C VAL A 1046 -62.03 -70.78 -11.61
N GLY A 1047 -62.06 -69.54 -12.13
CA GLY A 1047 -61.18 -69.11 -13.21
C GLY A 1047 -59.84 -68.63 -12.64
N GLY A 1048 -58.76 -68.82 -13.39
CA GLY A 1048 -57.44 -68.35 -12.99
C GLY A 1048 -57.36 -66.82 -12.97
N LYS A 1049 -56.50 -66.27 -12.12
CA LYS A 1049 -56.11 -64.86 -12.15
C LYS A 1049 -55.32 -64.56 -13.43
N GLY A 1050 -55.48 -63.38 -14.02
CA GLY A 1050 -54.54 -62.89 -15.01
C GLY A 1050 -53.16 -62.61 -14.40
N GLY A 1051 -52.11 -62.73 -15.21
CA GLY A 1051 -50.76 -62.35 -14.81
C GLY A 1051 -50.62 -60.84 -14.63
N GLU A 1052 -49.79 -60.41 -13.68
CA GLU A 1052 -49.31 -59.02 -13.60
C GLU A 1052 -48.55 -58.66 -14.88
N GLY A 1053 -48.65 -57.43 -15.37
CA GLY A 1053 -47.73 -56.91 -16.38
C GLY A 1053 -46.35 -56.63 -15.79
N GLY A 1054 -45.30 -56.76 -16.59
CA GLY A 1054 -43.94 -56.45 -16.14
C GLY A 1054 -43.72 -54.95 -15.90
N ASN A 1055 -42.80 -54.59 -15.03
CA ASN A 1055 -42.35 -53.21 -14.82
C ASN A 1055 -41.38 -52.80 -15.92
N GLY A 1056 -41.58 -51.63 -16.52
CA GLY A 1056 -40.65 -51.06 -17.50
C GLY A 1056 -39.25 -50.89 -16.92
N GLY A 1057 -38.22 -50.96 -17.78
CA GLY A 1057 -36.85 -50.79 -17.35
C GLY A 1057 -36.59 -49.34 -16.91
N PRO A 1058 -35.81 -49.10 -15.84
CA PRO A 1058 -35.31 -47.76 -15.55
C PRO A 1058 -34.33 -47.32 -16.65
N GLY A 1059 -34.32 -46.03 -16.98
CA GLY A 1059 -33.32 -45.45 -17.87
C GLY A 1059 -31.92 -45.47 -17.26
N GLY A 1060 -30.91 -45.45 -18.12
CA GLY A 1060 -29.53 -45.27 -17.68
C GLY A 1060 -29.28 -43.84 -17.20
N GLY A 1061 -28.39 -43.64 -16.22
CA GLY A 1061 -27.95 -42.30 -15.83
C GLY A 1061 -26.92 -41.73 -16.80
N GLY A 1062 -26.85 -40.41 -16.91
CA GLY A 1062 -25.92 -39.73 -17.83
C GLY A 1062 -24.47 -39.81 -17.41
N GLY A 1063 -23.54 -39.66 -18.35
CA GLY A 1063 -22.12 -39.54 -18.05
C GLY A 1063 -21.77 -38.20 -17.40
N GLY A 1064 -20.75 -38.20 -16.53
CA GLY A 1064 -20.22 -36.99 -15.91
C GLY A 1064 -19.34 -36.17 -16.85
N GLY A 1065 -19.46 -34.84 -16.80
CA GLY A 1065 -18.69 -33.92 -17.64
C GLY A 1065 -17.21 -33.86 -17.27
N ALA A 1066 -16.36 -33.45 -18.22
CA ALA A 1066 -14.93 -33.29 -17.97
C ALA A 1066 -14.66 -32.11 -17.04
N GLY A 1067 -13.64 -32.21 -16.19
CA GLY A 1067 -13.14 -31.10 -15.39
C GLY A 1067 -12.37 -30.10 -16.25
N GLY A 1068 -12.48 -28.82 -15.91
CA GLY A 1068 -11.82 -27.73 -16.62
C GLY A 1068 -10.29 -27.74 -16.44
N PRO A 1069 -9.51 -27.44 -17.49
CA PRO A 1069 -8.06 -27.31 -17.38
C PRO A 1069 -7.63 -26.08 -16.56
N SER A 1070 -6.38 -26.09 -16.08
CA SER A 1070 -5.72 -24.93 -15.48
C SER A 1070 -4.30 -24.74 -16.02
N PHE A 1071 -4.06 -23.67 -16.76
CA PHE A 1071 -2.74 -23.38 -17.33
C PHE A 1071 -2.27 -21.96 -17.00
N GLY A 1072 -0.98 -21.81 -16.71
CA GLY A 1072 -0.36 -20.48 -16.64
C GLY A 1072 -0.42 -19.80 -18.00
N VAL A 1073 0.18 -20.44 -19.01
CA VAL A 1073 0.05 -20.06 -20.43
C VAL A 1073 -0.45 -21.24 -21.24
N VAL A 1074 -1.54 -21.06 -21.99
CA VAL A 1074 -2.00 -22.02 -23.01
C VAL A 1074 -1.89 -21.39 -24.40
N SER A 1075 -1.47 -22.16 -25.39
CA SER A 1075 -1.43 -21.70 -26.78
C SER A 1075 -2.10 -22.62 -27.77
N PHE A 1076 -2.46 -22.02 -28.92
CA PHE A 1076 -2.92 -22.73 -30.11
C PHE A 1076 -2.18 -22.18 -31.33
N ASN A 1077 -1.52 -23.07 -32.11
CA ASN A 1077 -0.69 -22.72 -33.28
C ASN A 1077 0.51 -21.79 -33.00
N VAL A 1078 0.87 -21.58 -31.72
CA VAL A 1078 1.96 -20.70 -31.29
C VAL A 1078 2.92 -21.47 -30.37
N PRO A 1079 4.23 -21.54 -30.67
CA PRO A 1079 5.21 -22.18 -29.79
C PRO A 1079 5.49 -21.33 -28.53
N LEU A 1080 5.68 -22.00 -27.39
CA LEU A 1080 5.85 -21.38 -26.05
C LEU A 1080 7.30 -21.41 -25.55
N GLY A 1081 8.28 -21.53 -26.45
CA GLY A 1081 9.71 -21.62 -26.09
C GLY A 1081 10.21 -20.34 -25.39
N GLY A 1082 11.06 -20.50 -24.37
CA GLY A 1082 11.70 -19.39 -23.65
C GLY A 1082 10.85 -18.70 -22.57
N LEU A 1083 9.53 -18.87 -22.56
CA LEU A 1083 8.66 -18.18 -21.59
C LEU A 1083 8.97 -18.49 -20.13
N SER A 1084 9.43 -19.72 -19.81
CA SER A 1084 9.85 -20.13 -18.46
C SER A 1084 11.25 -19.67 -18.06
N THR A 1085 12.00 -19.06 -18.99
CA THR A 1085 13.28 -18.38 -18.71
C THR A 1085 13.13 -16.86 -18.70
N THR A 1086 12.02 -16.32 -19.24
CA THR A 1086 11.72 -14.88 -19.21
C THR A 1086 10.61 -14.49 -18.23
N ASN A 1087 9.89 -15.42 -17.61
CA ASN A 1087 8.81 -15.14 -16.65
C ASN A 1087 8.87 -16.11 -15.45
N THR A 1088 8.38 -15.66 -14.30
CA THR A 1088 8.32 -16.45 -13.07
C THR A 1088 6.95 -17.08 -12.92
N PHE A 1089 6.85 -18.40 -12.75
CA PHE A 1089 5.57 -19.06 -12.46
C PHE A 1089 5.45 -19.31 -10.95
N LEU A 1090 4.46 -18.68 -10.31
CA LEU A 1090 4.26 -18.75 -8.86
C LEU A 1090 3.71 -20.12 -8.41
N THR A 1091 2.93 -20.78 -9.27
CA THR A 1091 2.40 -22.12 -8.99
C THR A 1091 3.37 -23.19 -9.49
N ALA A 1092 3.96 -23.98 -8.58
CA ALA A 1092 4.85 -25.09 -8.95
C ALA A 1092 4.15 -26.08 -9.93
N THR A 1093 4.91 -26.66 -10.86
CA THR A 1093 4.36 -27.42 -12.01
C THR A 1093 3.52 -28.64 -11.61
N PHE A 1094 3.84 -29.27 -10.48
CA PHE A 1094 3.19 -30.49 -9.99
C PHE A 1094 1.90 -30.24 -9.19
N VAL A 1095 1.57 -28.99 -8.85
CA VAL A 1095 0.38 -28.68 -8.03
C VAL A 1095 -0.90 -28.83 -8.85
N ASP A 1096 -1.70 -29.85 -8.55
CA ASP A 1096 -2.98 -30.05 -9.22
C ASP A 1096 -3.92 -28.88 -8.94
N THR A 1097 -4.32 -28.26 -10.04
CA THR A 1097 -5.12 -27.03 -10.12
C THR A 1097 -6.26 -27.21 -11.15
N ALA A 1098 -6.38 -28.40 -11.74
CA ALA A 1098 -7.44 -28.72 -12.67
C ALA A 1098 -8.73 -29.07 -11.92
N GLY A 1099 -9.87 -28.77 -12.54
CA GLY A 1099 -11.16 -29.18 -12.01
C GLY A 1099 -11.29 -30.71 -12.00
N PRO A 1100 -11.92 -31.31 -10.96
CA PRO A 1100 -12.34 -32.70 -11.02
C PRO A 1100 -13.40 -32.88 -12.12
N GLY A 1101 -13.47 -34.07 -12.72
CA GLY A 1101 -14.61 -34.44 -13.57
C GLY A 1101 -15.85 -34.70 -12.72
N GLY A 1102 -17.03 -34.49 -13.32
CA GLY A 1102 -18.31 -34.72 -12.65
C GLY A 1102 -18.58 -36.21 -12.43
N ALA A 1103 -19.39 -36.53 -11.42
CA ALA A 1103 -19.82 -37.89 -11.16
C ALA A 1103 -20.74 -38.41 -12.28
N GLY A 1104 -20.73 -39.72 -12.48
CA GLY A 1104 -21.72 -40.37 -13.34
C GLY A 1104 -23.10 -40.37 -12.67
N GLY A 1105 -24.16 -40.12 -13.44
CA GLY A 1105 -25.53 -40.16 -12.95
C GLY A 1105 -25.94 -41.58 -12.56
N SER A 1106 -26.51 -41.73 -11.36
CA SER A 1106 -27.03 -43.02 -10.89
C SER A 1106 -28.27 -43.46 -11.68
N SER A 1107 -28.47 -44.78 -11.80
CA SER A 1107 -29.71 -45.39 -12.26
C SER A 1107 -30.22 -46.40 -11.22
N PRO A 1108 -31.55 -46.55 -11.04
CA PRO A 1108 -32.14 -47.66 -10.27
C PRO A 1108 -31.91 -49.06 -10.87
N GLY A 1109 -31.33 -49.15 -12.06
CA GLY A 1109 -31.01 -50.42 -12.72
C GLY A 1109 -29.73 -51.09 -12.22
N SER A 1110 -29.13 -51.89 -13.09
CA SER A 1110 -27.83 -52.55 -12.82
C SER A 1110 -26.68 -51.55 -12.65
N MET A 1111 -25.52 -51.98 -12.14
CA MET A 1111 -24.33 -51.10 -12.06
C MET A 1111 -23.90 -50.52 -13.42
N THR A 1112 -24.08 -51.26 -14.52
CA THR A 1112 -23.82 -50.78 -15.89
C THR A 1112 -24.92 -49.86 -16.45
N SER A 1113 -25.99 -49.63 -15.69
CA SER A 1113 -27.02 -48.63 -15.98
C SER A 1113 -26.71 -47.26 -15.38
N SER A 1114 -25.82 -47.17 -14.39
CA SER A 1114 -25.30 -45.88 -13.93
C SER A 1114 -24.25 -45.37 -14.90
N GLY A 1115 -24.22 -44.06 -15.16
CA GLY A 1115 -23.21 -43.44 -16.01
C GLY A 1115 -21.82 -43.48 -15.38
N THR A 1116 -20.76 -43.29 -16.18
CA THR A 1116 -19.40 -43.18 -15.67
C THR A 1116 -19.01 -41.73 -15.39
N ALA A 1117 -18.08 -41.52 -14.46
CA ALA A 1117 -17.55 -40.20 -14.13
C ALA A 1117 -16.68 -39.63 -15.27
N GLY A 1118 -16.63 -38.31 -15.37
CA GLY A 1118 -15.78 -37.61 -16.34
C GLY A 1118 -14.31 -37.55 -15.91
N ALA A 1119 -13.42 -37.33 -16.86
CA ALA A 1119 -12.00 -37.10 -16.58
C ALA A 1119 -11.76 -35.75 -15.87
N ARG A 1120 -10.81 -35.72 -14.92
CA ARG A 1120 -10.19 -34.49 -14.39
C ARG A 1120 -9.49 -33.72 -15.52
N GLY A 1121 -9.48 -32.39 -15.42
CA GLY A 1121 -8.77 -31.50 -16.35
C GLY A 1121 -7.25 -31.75 -16.43
N ALA A 1122 -6.57 -31.09 -17.36
CA ALA A 1122 -5.11 -30.99 -17.40
C ALA A 1122 -4.64 -29.74 -16.65
N PHE A 1123 -3.44 -29.81 -16.06
CA PHE A 1123 -2.77 -28.65 -15.49
C PHE A 1123 -1.28 -28.62 -15.85
N ALA A 1124 -0.74 -27.42 -16.03
CA ALA A 1124 0.67 -27.16 -16.32
C ALA A 1124 0.99 -25.65 -16.16
N ASN A 1125 2.27 -25.29 -16.11
CA ASN A 1125 2.66 -23.88 -16.29
C ASN A 1125 2.54 -23.43 -17.75
N THR A 1126 2.89 -24.29 -18.70
CA THR A 1126 2.74 -24.03 -20.14
C THR A 1126 2.11 -25.24 -20.83
N GLN A 1127 1.17 -25.01 -21.76
CA GLN A 1127 0.61 -26.04 -22.63
C GLN A 1127 0.42 -25.50 -24.05
N ALA A 1128 1.15 -26.06 -25.01
CA ALA A 1128 0.94 -25.77 -26.42
C ALA A 1128 -0.02 -26.80 -27.04
N LEU A 1129 -0.96 -26.34 -27.86
CA LEU A 1129 -1.78 -27.13 -28.77
C LEU A 1129 -1.57 -26.65 -30.22
N THR A 1130 -1.85 -27.51 -31.19
CA THR A 1130 -1.68 -27.22 -32.62
C THR A 1130 -2.89 -27.65 -33.43
N SER A 1131 -3.01 -27.12 -34.64
CA SER A 1131 -3.99 -27.63 -35.62
C SER A 1131 -3.71 -29.10 -35.96
N CYS A 1132 -4.78 -29.86 -36.21
CA CYS A 1132 -4.71 -31.23 -36.70
C CYS A 1132 -3.87 -31.30 -37.97
N SER A 1133 -2.91 -32.23 -37.99
CA SER A 1133 -2.03 -32.48 -39.12
C SER A 1133 -1.48 -33.90 -39.05
N PRO A 1134 -0.88 -34.45 -40.13
CA PRO A 1134 -0.21 -35.75 -40.10
C PRO A 1134 0.95 -35.84 -39.09
N ALA A 1135 1.44 -34.71 -38.59
CA ALA A 1135 2.47 -34.62 -37.55
C ALA A 1135 1.90 -34.49 -36.12
N CYS A 1136 0.58 -34.66 -35.94
CA CYS A 1136 -0.04 -34.66 -34.62
C CYS A 1136 0.43 -35.87 -33.78
N ALA A 1137 1.15 -35.60 -32.70
CA ALA A 1137 1.61 -36.63 -31.75
C ALA A 1137 0.50 -37.17 -30.81
N GLY A 1138 -0.71 -36.62 -30.93
CA GLY A 1138 -1.89 -36.95 -30.14
C GLY A 1138 -3.03 -37.49 -31.01
N THR A 1139 -4.26 -37.08 -30.72
CA THR A 1139 -5.44 -37.36 -31.55
C THR A 1139 -6.13 -36.06 -31.94
N CYS A 1140 -6.56 -35.93 -33.19
CA CYS A 1140 -7.36 -34.78 -33.61
C CYS A 1140 -8.79 -34.84 -33.05
N ASP A 1141 -9.29 -33.73 -32.54
CA ASP A 1141 -10.68 -33.59 -32.11
C ASP A 1141 -11.60 -33.05 -33.22
N ALA A 1142 -12.90 -32.91 -32.93
CA ALA A 1142 -13.90 -32.47 -33.90
C ALA A 1142 -13.78 -30.99 -34.31
N ASN A 1143 -13.02 -30.17 -33.59
CA ASN A 1143 -12.70 -28.79 -33.98
C ASN A 1143 -11.42 -28.71 -34.84
N GLY A 1144 -10.75 -29.85 -35.06
CA GLY A 1144 -9.47 -29.90 -35.78
C GLY A 1144 -8.28 -29.49 -34.92
N VAL A 1145 -8.34 -29.69 -33.60
CA VAL A 1145 -7.20 -29.47 -32.69
C VAL A 1145 -6.49 -30.80 -32.42
N CYS A 1146 -5.15 -30.79 -32.46
CA CYS A 1146 -4.33 -31.91 -32.02
C CYS A 1146 -4.28 -31.94 -30.48
N ILE A 1147 -5.00 -32.88 -29.87
CA ILE A 1147 -5.10 -33.05 -28.42
C ILE A 1147 -4.11 -34.14 -27.97
N PRO A 1148 -3.25 -33.91 -26.96
CA PRO A 1148 -2.36 -34.93 -26.40
C PRO A 1148 -3.12 -36.17 -25.91
N ASN A 1149 -2.45 -37.33 -25.94
CA ASN A 1149 -3.03 -38.61 -25.49
C ASN A 1149 -3.10 -38.73 -23.97
#